data_AF-A0A1B9QF20-F1
#
_entry.id   AF-A0A1B9QF20-F1
#
_cell.length_a   1.000
_cell.length_b   1.000
_cell.length_c   1.000
_cell.angle_alpha   90.00
_cell.angle_beta   90.00
_cell.angle_gamma   90.00
#
_symmetry.space_group_name_H-M   'P 1'
#
loop_
_entity.id
_entity.type
_entity.pdbx_description
1 polymer ?
#
loop_
_entity_poly.entity_id
_entity_poly.type
_entity_poly.pdbx_seq_one_letter_code
_entity_poly.pdbx_strand_id
1 'polypeptide(L)'
;MSRKIELLAPGGDVEAIKAAIVAGANAVYCGLDTFNARNRASNLSLDELNGVIRLAHEYGCEVFLTLNVVLLEHEIKSITKLLNQLVNTKLDGIIVQDLGLFDLVKKHFPSLDVHASTQLTTHNEGQIKFLSKIGATRVNLSRELNLPEIKMLTEVAHDHDVLTEVFVHGALCIAFSGQCYSSSVSVGNSGNRGRCSQACRDEYEITDAGNKFPLNLKDNSAYYDLPELVDAKVDSLKVEGRIKGAHYVYTVVDTWRKQIDSFVESGLLIEDDSNLHKVFNRDFTNSFLKGNLTKDMFIDNPRDNSMNYAVDKATKENNEISVVQIQEVTSDLYEAKNALGSEMRDKIEFLDIRKTPVSLSFSAKLGQPFTVTVNTAKENFTVQSKSLLVAAGEKAIDQELLEKRFKAVKSAVHTLESYNYDNLDAGLIIPLKEVSNLKDEIDFVLNGSVDVIKHVDVPVLPQHPKVNEKPTMSMLIADVEDLHLCDVTEADVYFKLPESFKKRCNKYIDILAANPRLIPWFPAVLIGKDYDEAVRILEEIKPARIVTNNTGIAYKAYEMGIEWVAGPFMNTTNSHALVTLQEELNCAGAFISNEINKGQIRHIRRPENFKLFYSIYHPILMMTSRQCFFQRTVGCNKPSIEAGCMLKCEKATTITNVKGISFAVDKQKGGYPSIYNHEQFLNHDAVTDFSGLFDEFFIDLTNIGAGSKEVQDKVELIKHFQDLIDGVDGSQQNLEQLVEVRTNAQYVQGL
;
A
#
# COMPACT_ATOMS: atom_id res chain seq x y z
N MET A 1 -13.56 -28.18 9.24
CA MET A 1 -12.44 -27.53 8.52
C MET A 1 -11.45 -27.03 9.55
N SER A 2 -10.21 -27.52 9.58
CA SER A 2 -9.15 -26.86 10.36
C SER A 2 -8.86 -25.51 9.71
N ARG A 3 -9.55 -24.45 10.17
CA ARG A 3 -9.39 -23.05 9.75
C ARG A 3 -7.99 -22.54 10.11
N LYS A 4 -6.95 -22.88 9.33
CA LYS A 4 -5.59 -22.36 9.63
C LYS A 4 -4.89 -21.62 8.49
N ILE A 5 -5.39 -21.69 7.25
CA ILE A 5 -4.74 -21.03 6.10
C ILE A 5 -5.82 -20.22 5.37
N GLU A 6 -5.78 -18.90 5.52
CA GLU A 6 -6.67 -17.98 4.81
C GLU A 6 -6.22 -17.81 3.35
N LEU A 7 -7.12 -18.01 2.39
CA LEU A 7 -6.91 -17.63 0.99
C LEU A 7 -7.59 -16.28 0.72
N LEU A 8 -6.78 -15.23 0.55
CA LEU A 8 -7.24 -13.87 0.31
C LEU A 8 -7.21 -13.54 -1.19
N ALA A 9 -8.40 -13.36 -1.77
CA ALA A 9 -8.59 -13.13 -3.19
C ALA A 9 -8.79 -11.64 -3.55
N PRO A 10 -8.38 -11.21 -4.75
CA PRO A 10 -8.61 -9.85 -5.23
C PRO A 10 -10.05 -9.64 -5.71
N GLY A 11 -10.68 -8.54 -5.27
CA GLY A 11 -12.00 -8.09 -5.72
C GLY A 11 -11.92 -6.78 -6.51
N GLY A 12 -11.76 -6.86 -7.83
CA GLY A 12 -11.70 -5.69 -8.71
C GLY A 12 -13.04 -5.04 -9.02
N ASP A 13 -14.09 -5.87 -9.06
CA ASP A 13 -15.49 -5.53 -9.33
C ASP A 13 -16.41 -6.59 -8.67
N VAL A 14 -17.72 -6.38 -8.75
CA VAL A 14 -18.74 -7.28 -8.16
C VAL A 14 -18.63 -8.72 -8.67
N GLU A 15 -18.43 -8.91 -9.98
CA GLU A 15 -18.40 -10.23 -10.59
C GLU A 15 -17.13 -11.00 -10.21
N ALA A 16 -15.99 -10.31 -10.11
CA ALA A 16 -14.74 -10.87 -9.60
C ALA A 16 -14.86 -11.30 -8.13
N ILE A 17 -15.59 -10.55 -7.31
CA ILE A 17 -15.84 -10.91 -5.92
C ILE A 17 -16.75 -12.13 -5.81
N LYS A 18 -17.86 -12.16 -6.56
CA LYS A 18 -18.72 -13.35 -6.66
C LYS A 18 -17.92 -14.58 -7.08
N ALA A 19 -17.08 -14.44 -8.12
CA ALA A 19 -16.18 -15.47 -8.60
C ALA A 19 -15.21 -15.99 -7.53
N ALA A 20 -14.60 -15.09 -6.75
CA ALA A 20 -13.74 -15.47 -5.64
C ALA A 20 -14.49 -16.25 -4.55
N ILE A 21 -15.69 -15.80 -4.18
CA ILE A 21 -16.52 -16.43 -3.15
C ILE A 21 -16.87 -17.87 -3.56
N VAL A 22 -17.39 -18.07 -4.78
CA VAL A 22 -17.78 -19.41 -5.26
C VAL A 22 -16.59 -20.34 -5.52
N ALA A 23 -15.41 -19.77 -5.75
CA ALA A 23 -14.16 -20.52 -5.87
C ALA A 23 -13.56 -20.92 -4.51
N GLY A 24 -14.15 -20.47 -3.40
CA GLY A 24 -13.76 -20.86 -2.04
C GLY A 24 -12.72 -19.94 -1.38
N ALA A 25 -12.67 -18.67 -1.76
CA ALA A 25 -11.89 -17.68 -1.02
C ALA A 25 -12.37 -17.59 0.45
N ASN A 26 -11.43 -17.44 1.38
CA ASN A 26 -11.75 -17.17 2.79
C ASN A 26 -11.98 -15.68 3.04
N ALA A 27 -11.33 -14.84 2.25
CA ALA A 27 -11.50 -13.41 2.30
C ALA A 27 -11.32 -12.80 0.91
N VAL A 28 -11.89 -11.62 0.70
CA VAL A 28 -11.68 -10.79 -0.48
C VAL A 28 -11.19 -9.40 -0.08
N TYR A 29 -10.30 -8.81 -0.87
CA TYR A 29 -9.94 -7.41 -0.73
C TYR A 29 -10.37 -6.58 -1.94
N CYS A 30 -11.09 -5.49 -1.70
CA CYS A 30 -11.67 -4.63 -2.73
C CYS A 30 -11.38 -3.15 -2.48
N GLY A 31 -11.83 -2.25 -3.35
CA GLY A 31 -11.66 -0.81 -3.19
C GLY A 31 -12.85 -0.03 -3.72
N LEU A 32 -13.05 1.17 -3.19
CA LEU A 32 -14.04 2.15 -3.69
C LEU A 32 -13.42 3.02 -4.80
N ASP A 33 -14.17 3.96 -5.36
CA ASP A 33 -13.68 4.85 -6.42
C ASP A 33 -12.51 5.76 -6.00
N THR A 34 -12.30 5.93 -4.69
CA THR A 34 -11.27 6.82 -4.13
C THR A 34 -10.40 6.10 -3.11
N PHE A 35 -9.25 6.70 -2.77
CA PHE A 35 -8.34 6.26 -1.70
C PHE A 35 -7.70 4.87 -1.83
N ASN A 36 -7.62 4.29 -3.02
CA ASN A 36 -6.98 2.98 -3.21
C ASN A 36 -5.92 2.97 -4.32
N ALA A 37 -4.94 2.07 -4.22
CA ALA A 37 -3.79 2.01 -5.12
C ALA A 37 -4.07 1.36 -6.49
N ARG A 38 -5.31 1.40 -6.99
CA ARG A 38 -5.73 0.77 -8.26
C ARG A 38 -6.82 1.59 -8.99
N ASN A 39 -6.50 2.81 -9.42
CA ASN A 39 -7.43 3.69 -10.15
C ASN A 39 -7.89 3.13 -11.52
N ARG A 40 -7.25 2.07 -12.03
CA ARG A 40 -7.64 1.39 -13.27
C ARG A 40 -8.62 0.22 -13.07
N ALA A 41 -8.89 -0.17 -11.82
CA ALA A 41 -9.93 -1.15 -11.53
C ALA A 41 -11.31 -0.48 -11.61
N SER A 42 -12.36 -1.26 -11.86
CA SER A 42 -13.74 -0.75 -11.91
C SER A 42 -14.16 -0.16 -10.56
N ASN A 43 -13.68 -0.76 -9.46
CA ASN A 43 -14.01 -0.42 -8.07
C ASN A 43 -15.51 -0.56 -7.76
N LEU A 44 -15.87 -0.43 -6.48
CA LEU A 44 -17.25 -0.53 -6.00
C LEU A 44 -17.78 0.83 -5.57
N SER A 45 -19.07 1.04 -5.75
CA SER A 45 -19.84 2.02 -4.98
C SER A 45 -20.05 1.56 -3.53
N LEU A 46 -20.42 2.49 -2.64
CA LEU A 46 -20.72 2.14 -1.24
C LEU A 46 -21.95 1.22 -1.11
N ASP A 47 -22.95 1.36 -1.99
CA ASP A 47 -24.12 0.48 -2.00
C ASP A 47 -23.74 -0.94 -2.45
N GLU A 48 -22.89 -1.08 -3.48
CA GLU A 48 -22.36 -2.38 -3.90
C GLU A 48 -21.51 -3.02 -2.83
N LEU A 49 -20.67 -2.25 -2.11
CA LEU A 49 -19.89 -2.75 -0.98
C LEU A 49 -20.79 -3.40 0.09
N ASN A 50 -21.89 -2.75 0.47
CA ASN A 50 -22.81 -3.31 1.47
C ASN A 50 -23.48 -4.61 0.98
N GLY A 51 -23.85 -4.66 -0.31
CA GLY A 51 -24.38 -5.87 -0.94
C GLY A 51 -23.36 -7.02 -0.99
N VAL A 52 -22.11 -6.69 -1.31
CA VAL A 52 -20.99 -7.64 -1.33
C VAL A 52 -20.67 -8.16 0.07
N ILE A 53 -20.60 -7.30 1.10
CA ILE A 53 -20.35 -7.72 2.48
C ILE A 53 -21.40 -8.74 2.92
N ARG A 54 -22.68 -8.43 2.69
CA ARG A 54 -23.78 -9.36 3.00
C ARG A 54 -23.59 -10.70 2.29
N LEU A 55 -23.35 -10.67 0.98
CA LEU A 55 -23.16 -11.88 0.18
C LEU A 55 -21.95 -12.70 0.65
N ALA A 56 -20.81 -12.05 0.90
CA ALA A 56 -19.58 -12.72 1.33
C ALA A 56 -19.78 -13.41 2.69
N HIS A 57 -20.40 -12.72 3.65
CA HIS A 57 -20.68 -13.26 4.98
C HIS A 57 -21.65 -14.46 4.95
N GLU A 58 -22.61 -14.49 4.02
CA GLU A 58 -23.47 -15.68 3.81
C GLU A 58 -22.69 -16.94 3.42
N TYR A 59 -21.52 -16.77 2.80
CA TYR A 59 -20.59 -17.83 2.42
C TYR A 59 -19.40 -17.99 3.39
N GLY A 60 -19.39 -17.25 4.50
CA GLY A 60 -18.29 -17.26 5.46
C GLY A 60 -16.98 -16.68 4.91
N CYS A 61 -17.08 -15.74 3.96
CA CYS A 61 -15.95 -15.01 3.39
C CYS A 61 -15.89 -13.60 3.97
N GLU A 62 -14.72 -13.18 4.46
CA GLU A 62 -14.48 -11.82 4.98
C GLU A 62 -14.23 -10.82 3.84
N VAL A 63 -14.45 -9.53 4.10
CA VAL A 63 -14.27 -8.42 3.15
C VAL A 63 -13.39 -7.34 3.75
N PHE A 64 -12.24 -7.09 3.11
CA PHE A 64 -11.32 -6.03 3.46
C PHE A 64 -11.32 -4.90 2.43
N LEU A 65 -11.41 -3.65 2.88
CA LEU A 65 -11.41 -2.50 2.00
C LEU A 65 -10.04 -1.83 1.95
N THR A 66 -9.50 -1.63 0.75
CA THR A 66 -8.23 -0.91 0.58
C THR A 66 -8.42 0.60 0.69
N LEU A 67 -7.75 1.21 1.67
CA LEU A 67 -7.54 2.65 1.85
C LEU A 67 -6.01 2.94 1.80
N ASN A 68 -5.33 2.34 0.83
CA ASN A 68 -3.89 2.14 0.82
C ASN A 68 -3.16 3.12 -0.11
N VAL A 69 -3.44 4.42 0.02
CA VAL A 69 -2.70 5.46 -0.69
C VAL A 69 -2.08 6.42 0.32
N VAL A 70 -0.96 7.06 -0.04
CA VAL A 70 -0.51 8.26 0.70
C VAL A 70 -1.58 9.33 0.60
N LEU A 71 -1.91 10.00 1.69
CA LEU A 71 -2.97 11.02 1.72
C LEU A 71 -2.38 12.42 1.66
N LEU A 72 -3.04 13.29 0.90
CA LEU A 72 -2.75 14.72 0.89
C LEU A 72 -3.55 15.44 1.97
N GLU A 73 -3.01 16.54 2.50
CA GLU A 73 -3.64 17.33 3.57
C GLU A 73 -5.12 17.66 3.32
N HIS A 74 -5.46 18.11 2.11
CA HIS A 74 -6.83 18.50 1.76
C HIS A 74 -7.80 17.30 1.68
N GLU A 75 -7.29 16.07 1.59
CA GLU A 75 -8.08 14.85 1.49
C GLU A 75 -8.53 14.32 2.86
N ILE A 76 -7.93 14.79 3.96
CA ILE A 76 -8.22 14.36 5.34
C ILE A 76 -9.71 14.47 5.69
N LYS A 77 -10.37 15.55 5.24
CA LYS A 77 -11.82 15.73 5.45
C LYS A 77 -12.64 14.68 4.71
N SER A 78 -12.26 14.36 3.48
CA SER A 78 -12.96 13.39 2.63
C SER A 78 -12.80 11.97 3.15
N ILE A 79 -11.59 11.57 3.57
CA ILE A 79 -11.37 10.25 4.18
C ILE A 79 -12.11 10.15 5.53
N THR A 80 -12.13 11.19 6.36
CA THR A 80 -12.90 11.23 7.62
C THR A 80 -14.40 11.02 7.37
N LYS A 81 -14.96 11.65 6.33
CA LYS A 81 -16.36 11.43 5.93
C LYS A 81 -16.60 9.97 5.52
N LEU A 82 -15.67 9.37 4.76
CA LEU A 82 -15.77 7.97 4.37
C LEU A 82 -15.68 7.03 5.58
N LEU A 83 -14.75 7.25 6.50
CA LEU A 83 -14.62 6.44 7.72
C LEU A 83 -15.91 6.45 8.56
N ASN A 84 -16.55 7.62 8.69
CA ASN A 84 -17.86 7.76 9.33
C ASN A 84 -18.98 6.92 8.68
N GLN A 85 -18.88 6.66 7.37
CA GLN A 85 -19.78 5.75 6.68
C GLN A 85 -19.40 4.29 6.93
N LEU A 86 -18.09 3.98 6.85
CA LEU A 86 -17.57 2.61 6.97
C LEU A 86 -17.76 2.01 8.36
N VAL A 87 -17.64 2.79 9.44
CA VAL A 87 -17.89 2.30 10.82
C VAL A 87 -19.30 1.76 11.04
N ASN A 88 -20.26 2.14 10.19
CA ASN A 88 -21.64 1.67 10.25
C ASN A 88 -21.92 0.56 9.22
N THR A 89 -20.88 -0.03 8.65
CA THR A 89 -20.97 -1.22 7.79
C THR A 89 -20.48 -2.45 8.56
N LYS A 90 -20.72 -3.65 8.03
CA LYS A 90 -20.16 -4.90 8.57
C LYS A 90 -18.82 -5.26 7.93
N LEU A 91 -18.01 -4.26 7.58
CA LEU A 91 -16.70 -4.49 6.98
C LEU A 91 -15.76 -5.16 7.99
N ASP A 92 -14.96 -6.13 7.55
CA ASP A 92 -14.08 -6.90 8.45
C ASP A 92 -12.71 -6.22 8.68
N GLY A 93 -12.35 -5.22 7.88
CA GLY A 93 -11.14 -4.43 8.09
C GLY A 93 -10.77 -3.52 6.92
N ILE A 94 -9.83 -2.62 7.16
CA ILE A 94 -9.28 -1.71 6.15
C ILE A 94 -7.78 -1.93 5.95
N ILE A 95 -7.30 -1.86 4.71
CA ILE A 95 -5.89 -1.99 4.37
C ILE A 95 -5.30 -0.59 4.15
N VAL A 96 -4.35 -0.18 4.99
CA VAL A 96 -3.87 1.20 5.10
C VAL A 96 -2.37 1.30 4.78
N GLN A 97 -1.98 2.41 4.13
CA GLN A 97 -0.57 2.78 3.92
C GLN A 97 -0.19 4.05 4.69
N ASP A 98 -1.04 5.08 4.66
CA ASP A 98 -0.72 6.39 5.22
C ASP A 98 -0.61 6.35 6.76
N LEU A 99 0.53 6.79 7.30
CA LEU A 99 0.77 6.78 8.75
C LEU A 99 -0.19 7.71 9.53
N GLY A 100 -0.68 8.79 8.90
CA GLY A 100 -1.70 9.65 9.49
C GLY A 100 -3.04 8.93 9.62
N LEU A 101 -3.38 8.04 8.68
CA LEU A 101 -4.62 7.27 8.72
C LEU A 101 -4.64 6.23 9.84
N PHE A 102 -3.50 5.62 10.19
CA PHE A 102 -3.40 4.73 11.35
C PHE A 102 -3.86 5.42 12.64
N ASP A 103 -3.29 6.60 12.93
CA ASP A 103 -3.61 7.36 14.13
C ASP A 103 -5.06 7.86 14.13
N LEU A 104 -5.54 8.36 12.99
CA LEU A 104 -6.94 8.76 12.82
C LEU A 104 -7.91 7.62 13.15
N VAL A 105 -7.66 6.41 12.63
CA VAL A 105 -8.52 5.25 12.89
C VAL A 105 -8.42 4.81 14.34
N LYS A 106 -7.19 4.68 14.87
CA LYS A 106 -6.94 4.27 16.25
C LYS A 106 -7.64 5.19 17.26
N LYS A 107 -7.63 6.51 17.05
CA LYS A 107 -8.22 7.49 17.97
C LYS A 107 -9.72 7.70 17.78
N HIS A 108 -10.19 7.76 16.53
CA HIS A 108 -11.53 8.24 16.21
C HIS A 108 -12.48 7.16 15.68
N PHE A 109 -11.95 6.07 15.13
CA PHE A 109 -12.74 5.00 14.52
C PHE A 109 -12.27 3.60 14.99
N PRO A 110 -12.16 3.35 16.31
CA PRO A 110 -11.53 2.13 16.86
C PRO A 110 -12.29 0.83 16.59
N SER A 111 -13.48 0.90 15.98
CA SER A 111 -14.25 -0.28 15.56
C SER A 111 -13.79 -0.85 14.21
N LEU A 112 -12.86 -0.19 13.51
CA LEU A 112 -12.29 -0.67 12.25
C LEU A 112 -10.93 -1.31 12.50
N ASP A 113 -10.79 -2.57 12.11
CA ASP A 113 -9.50 -3.24 12.11
C ASP A 113 -8.59 -2.71 11.00
N VAL A 114 -7.30 -2.56 11.30
CA VAL A 114 -6.32 -1.94 10.41
C VAL A 114 -5.25 -2.94 10.01
N HIS A 115 -5.17 -3.20 8.70
CA HIS A 115 -4.14 -4.04 8.10
C HIS A 115 -3.09 -3.16 7.42
N ALA A 116 -1.81 -3.35 7.74
CA ALA A 116 -0.72 -2.64 7.09
C ALA A 116 -0.51 -3.14 5.65
N SER A 117 -0.64 -2.23 4.69
CA SER A 117 -0.41 -2.47 3.27
C SER A 117 1.04 -2.86 3.00
N THR A 118 1.25 -3.70 1.97
CA THR A 118 2.59 -4.03 1.42
C THR A 118 3.40 -2.78 1.02
N GLN A 119 2.72 -1.64 0.80
CA GLN A 119 3.35 -0.36 0.47
C GLN A 119 4.05 0.31 1.66
N LEU A 120 3.92 -0.22 2.88
CA LEU A 120 4.75 0.17 4.03
C LEU A 120 6.11 -0.55 4.05
N THR A 121 6.33 -1.47 3.10
CA THR A 121 7.60 -2.18 2.93
C THR A 121 8.03 -2.89 4.22
N THR A 122 7.18 -3.74 4.81
CA THR A 122 7.51 -4.45 6.07
C THR A 122 8.48 -5.61 5.81
N HIS A 123 9.72 -5.49 6.28
CA HIS A 123 10.81 -6.44 5.99
C HIS A 123 11.81 -6.65 7.14
N ASN A 124 11.57 -6.07 8.33
CA ASN A 124 12.33 -6.38 9.54
C ASN A 124 11.43 -6.34 10.80
N GLU A 125 11.94 -6.90 11.90
CA GLU A 125 11.18 -7.06 13.15
C GLU A 125 10.77 -5.72 13.79
N GLY A 126 11.63 -4.70 13.70
CA GLY A 126 11.31 -3.37 14.25
C GLY A 126 10.11 -2.75 13.56
N GLN A 127 9.90 -3.01 12.27
CA GLN A 127 8.74 -2.51 11.53
C GLN A 127 7.44 -3.19 11.99
N ILE A 128 7.49 -4.46 12.37
CA ILE A 128 6.33 -5.16 12.93
C ILE A 128 5.95 -4.54 14.28
N LYS A 129 6.94 -4.31 15.15
CA LYS A 129 6.76 -3.67 16.45
C LYS A 129 6.23 -2.24 16.32
N PHE A 130 6.76 -1.48 15.35
CA PHE A 130 6.25 -0.16 14.97
C PHE A 130 4.77 -0.21 14.58
N LEU A 131 4.41 -1.11 13.66
CA LEU A 131 3.07 -1.20 13.10
C LEU A 131 2.05 -1.67 14.15
N SER A 132 2.41 -2.66 14.97
CA SER A 132 1.63 -3.10 16.13
C SER A 132 1.33 -1.92 17.07
N LYS A 133 2.35 -1.12 17.41
CA LYS A 133 2.20 0.03 18.32
C LYS A 133 1.23 1.10 17.80
N ILE A 134 1.22 1.36 16.50
CA ILE A 134 0.31 2.33 15.88
C ILE A 134 -1.07 1.74 15.51
N GLY A 135 -1.35 0.48 15.89
CA GLY A 135 -2.68 -0.12 15.82
C GLY A 135 -2.91 -1.09 14.67
N ALA A 136 -1.87 -1.59 14.00
CA ALA A 136 -2.03 -2.63 12.99
C ALA A 136 -2.34 -3.99 13.65
N THR A 137 -3.39 -4.67 13.19
CA THR A 137 -3.76 -6.05 13.60
C THR A 137 -3.24 -7.11 12.63
N ARG A 138 -2.88 -6.71 11.40
CA ARG A 138 -2.28 -7.56 10.37
C ARG A 138 -1.23 -6.79 9.59
N VAL A 139 -0.14 -7.44 9.17
CA VAL A 139 0.88 -6.87 8.29
C VAL A 139 1.07 -7.69 7.02
N ASN A 140 1.02 -7.01 5.87
CA ASN A 140 1.47 -7.61 4.61
C ASN A 140 2.99 -7.47 4.50
N LEU A 141 3.68 -8.60 4.48
CA LEU A 141 5.13 -8.65 4.39
C LEU A 141 5.62 -8.31 2.97
N SER A 142 6.81 -7.70 2.87
CA SER A 142 7.44 -7.36 1.60
C SER A 142 7.55 -8.59 0.68
N ARG A 143 7.16 -8.42 -0.58
CA ARG A 143 7.17 -9.48 -1.62
C ARG A 143 8.58 -9.98 -1.94
N GLU A 144 9.57 -9.16 -1.59
CA GLU A 144 10.96 -9.40 -1.89
C GLU A 144 11.61 -10.33 -0.85
N LEU A 145 10.92 -10.73 0.23
CA LEU A 145 11.41 -11.61 1.28
C LEU A 145 11.49 -13.09 0.85
N ASN A 146 12.44 -13.82 1.44
CA ASN A 146 12.52 -15.28 1.32
C ASN A 146 11.81 -16.00 2.48
N LEU A 147 11.62 -17.32 2.34
CA LEU A 147 10.91 -18.13 3.34
C LEU A 147 11.51 -18.07 4.77
N PRO A 148 12.84 -18.18 4.97
CA PRO A 148 13.44 -17.98 6.30
C PRO A 148 13.16 -16.60 6.91
N GLU A 149 13.24 -15.53 6.11
CA GLU A 149 12.92 -14.17 6.55
C GLU A 149 11.44 -14.04 6.92
N ILE A 150 10.53 -14.60 6.10
CA ILE A 150 9.09 -14.63 6.37
C ILE A 150 8.81 -15.37 7.67
N LYS A 151 9.39 -16.55 7.88
CA LYS A 151 9.19 -17.35 9.09
C LYS A 151 9.56 -16.58 10.36
N MET A 152 10.75 -15.97 10.37
CA MET A 152 11.20 -15.17 11.50
C MET A 152 10.27 -13.98 11.77
N LEU A 153 9.85 -13.27 10.72
CA LEU A 153 8.96 -12.13 10.85
C LEU A 153 7.55 -12.55 11.31
N THR A 154 7.05 -13.69 10.86
CA THR A 154 5.77 -14.23 11.35
C THR A 154 5.84 -14.62 12.82
N GLU A 155 6.96 -15.21 13.28
CA GLU A 155 7.17 -15.49 14.71
C GLU A 155 7.11 -14.20 15.53
N VAL A 156 7.82 -13.14 15.10
CA VAL A 156 7.75 -11.83 15.77
C VAL A 156 6.35 -11.22 15.72
N ALA A 157 5.64 -11.32 14.61
CA ALA A 157 4.27 -10.81 14.51
C ALA A 157 3.33 -11.50 15.51
N HIS A 158 3.41 -12.82 15.63
CA HIS A 158 2.61 -13.59 16.59
C HIS A 158 2.95 -13.26 18.04
N ASP A 159 4.22 -13.00 18.37
CA ASP A 159 4.64 -12.52 19.69
C ASP A 159 4.06 -11.14 20.07
N HIS A 160 3.57 -10.40 19.07
CA HIS A 160 2.98 -9.07 19.20
C HIS A 160 1.48 -9.01 18.86
N ASP A 161 0.79 -10.17 18.82
CA ASP A 161 -0.63 -10.30 18.50
C ASP A 161 -1.01 -9.72 17.11
N VAL A 162 -0.10 -9.84 16.14
CA VAL A 162 -0.28 -9.37 14.75
C VAL A 162 -0.25 -10.55 13.78
N LEU A 163 -1.19 -10.57 12.83
CA LEU A 163 -1.23 -11.59 11.76
C LEU A 163 -0.32 -11.23 10.59
N THR A 164 0.21 -12.22 9.87
CA THR A 164 0.99 -12.00 8.64
C THR A 164 0.27 -12.41 7.36
N GLU A 165 0.44 -11.59 6.33
CA GLU A 165 -0.10 -11.79 4.99
C GLU A 165 1.04 -11.80 3.97
N VAL A 166 1.09 -12.80 3.08
CA VAL A 166 2.14 -12.97 2.05
C VAL A 166 1.52 -13.12 0.67
N PHE A 167 2.06 -12.42 -0.33
CA PHE A 167 1.66 -12.63 -1.72
C PHE A 167 2.18 -13.96 -2.25
N VAL A 168 1.27 -14.82 -2.72
CA VAL A 168 1.58 -16.16 -3.23
C VAL A 168 1.40 -16.32 -4.73
N HIS A 169 0.67 -15.40 -5.38
CA HIS A 169 0.41 -15.49 -6.82
C HIS A 169 0.19 -14.11 -7.45
N GLY A 170 0.54 -13.98 -8.73
CA GLY A 170 0.24 -12.80 -9.55
C GLY A 170 1.42 -11.84 -9.72
N ALA A 171 1.16 -10.60 -10.14
CA ALA A 171 2.21 -9.73 -10.67
C ALA A 171 3.27 -9.32 -9.63
N LEU A 172 4.55 -9.56 -9.95
CA LEU A 172 5.69 -9.04 -9.17
C LEU A 172 6.01 -7.59 -9.53
N CYS A 173 6.43 -6.84 -8.51
CA CYS A 173 7.04 -5.51 -8.66
C CYS A 173 8.55 -5.69 -8.77
N ILE A 174 9.20 -4.92 -9.64
CA ILE A 174 10.66 -4.92 -9.72
C ILE A 174 11.28 -4.08 -8.58
N ALA A 175 10.61 -3.03 -8.16
CA ALA A 175 11.04 -2.21 -7.04
C ALA A 175 10.46 -2.76 -5.73
N PHE A 176 11.16 -2.53 -4.61
CA PHE A 176 10.59 -2.74 -3.28
C PHE A 176 9.23 -2.03 -3.18
N SER A 177 8.22 -2.77 -2.74
CA SER A 177 6.84 -2.29 -2.69
C SER A 177 6.73 -1.04 -1.81
N GLY A 178 6.12 0.04 -2.31
CA GLY A 178 6.03 1.34 -1.60
C GLY A 178 7.19 2.31 -1.89
N GLN A 179 8.31 1.84 -2.46
CA GLN A 179 9.54 2.61 -2.66
C GLN A 179 9.84 2.86 -4.15
N CYS A 180 8.80 2.98 -4.98
CA CYS A 180 8.93 3.26 -6.41
C CYS A 180 8.36 4.64 -6.75
N TYR A 181 9.25 5.57 -7.08
CA TYR A 181 8.95 6.96 -7.41
C TYR A 181 8.96 7.22 -8.92
N SER A 182 9.22 6.18 -9.73
CA SER A 182 9.37 6.30 -11.19
C SER A 182 8.24 7.07 -11.87
N SER A 183 6.97 6.78 -11.56
CA SER A 183 5.84 7.47 -12.19
C SER A 183 5.72 8.94 -11.76
N SER A 184 6.13 9.24 -10.53
CA SER A 184 6.00 10.58 -9.94
C SER A 184 7.00 11.52 -10.59
N VAL A 185 8.23 11.02 -10.68
CA VAL A 185 9.35 11.67 -11.34
C VAL A 185 9.10 11.87 -12.84
N SER A 186 8.52 10.87 -13.53
CA SER A 186 8.37 10.95 -14.99
C SER A 186 7.15 11.73 -15.47
N VAL A 187 6.01 11.67 -14.76
CA VAL A 187 4.72 12.20 -15.27
C VAL A 187 3.80 12.78 -14.19
N GLY A 188 4.30 13.08 -12.97
CA GLY A 188 3.49 13.63 -11.88
C GLY A 188 2.41 12.68 -11.33
N ASN A 189 2.53 11.38 -11.58
CA ASN A 189 1.61 10.36 -11.06
C ASN A 189 2.29 9.53 -9.98
N SER A 190 1.63 9.16 -8.89
CA SER A 190 2.26 8.27 -7.90
C SER A 190 1.79 6.82 -8.00
N GLY A 191 2.74 5.88 -8.04
CA GLY A 191 2.47 4.45 -7.85
C GLY A 191 1.89 4.16 -6.46
N ASN A 192 2.28 4.96 -5.46
CA ASN A 192 1.74 4.94 -4.10
C ASN A 192 0.34 5.54 -3.99
N ARG A 193 -0.21 6.08 -5.09
CA ARG A 193 -1.61 6.54 -5.22
C ARG A 193 -2.35 5.82 -6.35
N GLY A 194 -1.90 4.63 -6.74
CA GLY A 194 -2.58 3.80 -7.73
C GLY A 194 -2.50 4.25 -9.19
N ARG A 195 -1.63 5.21 -9.50
CA ARG A 195 -1.39 5.76 -10.84
C ARG A 195 -0.05 5.32 -11.43
N CYS A 196 0.38 4.09 -11.12
CA CYS A 196 1.63 3.53 -11.64
C CYS A 196 1.61 3.47 -13.17
N SER A 197 2.62 4.08 -13.81
CA SER A 197 2.84 4.06 -15.26
C SER A 197 3.33 2.71 -15.78
N GLN A 198 3.87 1.85 -14.90
CA GLN A 198 4.50 0.57 -15.23
C GLN A 198 5.75 0.71 -16.09
N ALA A 199 6.61 1.71 -15.82
CA ALA A 199 7.87 1.92 -16.55
C ALA A 199 8.78 0.68 -16.59
N CYS A 200 8.73 -0.19 -15.58
CA CYS A 200 9.45 -1.47 -15.59
C CYS A 200 8.98 -2.46 -16.67
N ARG A 201 7.86 -2.20 -17.35
CA ARG A 201 7.28 -3.01 -18.43
C ARG A 201 7.33 -2.30 -19.79
N ASP A 202 7.92 -1.11 -19.86
CA ASP A 202 8.14 -0.40 -21.13
C ASP A 202 9.21 -1.13 -21.96
N GLU A 203 9.16 -0.93 -23.28
CA GLU A 203 10.21 -1.38 -24.20
C GLU A 203 11.41 -0.42 -24.14
N TYR A 204 12.61 -1.00 -24.12
CA TYR A 204 13.88 -0.30 -24.13
C TYR A 204 14.65 -0.59 -25.41
N GLU A 205 15.61 0.28 -25.72
CA GLU A 205 16.65 -0.05 -26.69
C GLU A 205 17.31 -1.37 -26.30
N ILE A 206 17.69 -2.16 -27.31
CA ILE A 206 18.30 -3.48 -27.07
C ILE A 206 19.55 -3.28 -26.23
N THR A 207 19.52 -3.80 -25.02
CA THR A 207 20.66 -3.70 -24.09
C THR A 207 21.84 -4.55 -24.59
N ASP A 208 23.06 -4.34 -24.08
CA ASP A 208 24.22 -5.18 -24.42
C ASP A 208 24.00 -6.68 -24.10
N ALA A 209 23.14 -7.01 -23.15
CA ALA A 209 22.71 -8.38 -22.83
C ALA A 209 21.62 -8.93 -23.75
N GLY A 210 21.25 -8.19 -24.81
CA GLY A 210 20.31 -8.61 -25.87
C GLY A 210 18.82 -8.51 -25.55
N ASN A 211 18.41 -7.74 -24.53
CA ASN A 211 17.03 -7.71 -24.04
C ASN A 211 16.32 -6.41 -24.39
N LYS A 212 15.00 -6.48 -24.64
CA LYS A 212 14.14 -5.32 -24.90
C LYS A 212 13.31 -4.89 -23.69
N PHE A 213 13.07 -5.81 -22.75
CA PHE A 213 12.33 -5.57 -21.51
C PHE A 213 13.21 -5.96 -20.30
N PRO A 214 14.35 -5.29 -20.09
CA PRO A 214 15.34 -5.69 -19.09
C PRO A 214 14.84 -5.58 -17.64
N LEU A 215 13.72 -4.89 -17.42
CA LEU A 215 13.11 -4.65 -16.10
C LEU A 215 11.80 -5.44 -15.87
N ASN A 216 11.40 -6.29 -16.81
CA ASN A 216 10.13 -6.98 -16.71
C ASN A 216 10.29 -8.35 -16.02
N LEU A 217 9.63 -8.50 -14.87
CA LEU A 217 9.60 -9.74 -14.11
C LEU A 217 8.46 -10.67 -14.57
N LYS A 218 8.69 -11.97 -14.41
CA LYS A 218 7.65 -13.00 -14.37
C LYS A 218 6.68 -12.76 -13.22
N ASP A 219 5.53 -13.40 -13.26
CA ASP A 219 4.57 -13.35 -12.16
C ASP A 219 4.99 -14.33 -11.04
N ASN A 220 4.61 -14.02 -9.79
CA ASN A 220 4.83 -14.91 -8.66
C ASN A 220 3.93 -16.14 -8.76
N SER A 221 4.45 -17.31 -8.42
CA SER A 221 3.64 -18.47 -8.07
C SER A 221 4.33 -19.32 -7.01
N ALA A 222 3.77 -19.31 -5.80
CA ALA A 222 4.21 -20.11 -4.67
C ALA A 222 3.45 -21.44 -4.56
N TYR A 223 2.81 -21.88 -5.64
CA TYR A 223 1.85 -23.00 -5.64
C TYR A 223 2.45 -24.29 -5.03
N TYR A 224 3.70 -24.58 -5.37
CA TYR A 224 4.44 -25.73 -4.84
C TYR A 224 5.19 -25.44 -3.52
N ASP A 225 5.15 -24.20 -3.04
CA ASP A 225 5.83 -23.74 -1.82
C ASP A 225 4.88 -23.65 -0.61
N LEU A 226 3.64 -24.13 -0.77
CA LEU A 226 2.62 -24.16 0.27
C LEU A 226 3.11 -24.83 1.57
N PRO A 227 3.81 -25.98 1.56
CA PRO A 227 4.28 -26.61 2.80
C PRO A 227 5.21 -25.70 3.62
N GLU A 228 6.12 -24.99 2.95
CA GLU A 228 7.05 -24.08 3.62
C GLU A 228 6.36 -22.81 4.11
N LEU A 229 5.34 -22.31 3.41
CA LEU A 229 4.53 -21.18 3.89
C LEU A 229 3.73 -21.55 5.15
N VAL A 230 3.22 -22.79 5.22
CA VAL A 230 2.55 -23.33 6.40
C VAL A 230 3.52 -23.56 7.56
N ASP A 231 4.73 -24.06 7.30
CA ASP A 231 5.79 -24.17 8.31
C ASP A 231 6.25 -22.79 8.82
N ALA A 232 6.23 -21.78 7.96
CA ALA A 232 6.44 -20.38 8.33
C ALA A 232 5.25 -19.75 9.08
N LYS A 233 4.17 -20.50 9.29
CA LYS A 233 2.94 -20.11 10.00
C LYS A 233 2.25 -18.86 9.43
N VAL A 234 2.41 -18.60 8.13
CA VAL A 234 1.75 -17.47 7.48
C VAL A 234 0.24 -17.58 7.63
N ASP A 235 -0.42 -16.52 8.09
CA ASP A 235 -1.87 -16.54 8.37
C ASP A 235 -2.71 -16.39 7.11
N SER A 236 -2.26 -15.57 6.15
CA SER A 236 -2.99 -15.26 4.91
C SER A 236 -2.14 -15.36 3.65
N LEU A 237 -2.62 -16.18 2.70
CA LEU A 237 -2.07 -16.35 1.37
C LEU A 237 -2.81 -15.44 0.39
N LYS A 238 -2.14 -14.37 -0.05
CA LYS A 238 -2.75 -13.33 -0.87
C LYS A 238 -2.48 -13.50 -2.36
N VAL A 239 -3.54 -13.45 -3.15
CA VAL A 239 -3.46 -13.43 -4.62
C VAL A 239 -3.47 -11.99 -5.11
N GLU A 240 -2.50 -11.61 -5.94
CA GLU A 240 -2.52 -10.32 -6.67
C GLU A 240 -3.40 -10.43 -7.91
N GLY A 241 -4.29 -9.45 -8.11
CA GLY A 241 -5.06 -9.41 -9.35
C GLY A 241 -6.25 -8.46 -9.37
N ARG A 242 -6.27 -7.36 -8.60
CA ARG A 242 -7.44 -6.45 -8.55
C ARG A 242 -7.82 -5.78 -9.89
N ILE A 243 -6.93 -5.77 -10.88
CA ILE A 243 -7.22 -5.29 -12.25
C ILE A 243 -7.72 -6.42 -13.16
N LYS A 244 -7.64 -7.68 -12.70
CA LYS A 244 -8.05 -8.85 -13.47
C LYS A 244 -9.56 -9.09 -13.30
N GLY A 245 -10.21 -9.56 -14.36
CA GLY A 245 -11.64 -9.87 -14.36
C GLY A 245 -11.97 -11.22 -13.72
N ALA A 246 -13.27 -11.47 -13.54
CA ALA A 246 -13.82 -12.63 -12.84
C ALA A 246 -13.24 -13.99 -13.29
N HIS A 247 -12.99 -14.19 -14.58
CA HIS A 247 -12.41 -15.44 -15.10
C HIS A 247 -11.01 -15.74 -14.53
N TYR A 248 -10.16 -14.72 -14.41
CA TYR A 248 -8.83 -14.89 -13.81
C TYR A 248 -8.97 -15.21 -12.32
N VAL A 249 -9.79 -14.43 -11.61
CA VAL A 249 -9.97 -14.57 -10.17
C VAL A 249 -10.52 -15.95 -9.82
N TYR A 250 -11.58 -16.39 -10.50
CA TYR A 250 -12.15 -17.74 -10.32
C TYR A 250 -11.10 -18.82 -10.53
N THR A 251 -10.41 -18.81 -11.67
CA THR A 251 -9.48 -19.89 -12.05
C THR A 251 -8.32 -19.99 -11.06
N VAL A 252 -7.73 -18.85 -10.67
CA VAL A 252 -6.60 -18.84 -9.73
C VAL A 252 -7.06 -19.25 -8.33
N VAL A 253 -8.18 -18.71 -7.83
CA VAL A 253 -8.68 -19.01 -6.48
C VAL A 253 -9.12 -20.46 -6.38
N ASP A 254 -9.84 -21.00 -7.37
CA ASP A 254 -10.29 -22.40 -7.37
C ASP A 254 -9.09 -23.36 -7.39
N THR A 255 -8.06 -23.06 -8.21
CA THR A 255 -6.84 -23.86 -8.26
C THR A 255 -6.09 -23.84 -6.93
N TRP A 256 -5.94 -22.67 -6.30
CA TRP A 256 -5.32 -22.55 -4.98
C TRP A 256 -6.15 -23.19 -3.87
N ARG A 257 -7.49 -23.07 -3.90
CA ARG A 257 -8.38 -23.67 -2.91
C ARG A 257 -8.23 -25.19 -2.91
N LYS A 258 -8.27 -25.81 -4.10
CA LYS A 258 -8.05 -27.26 -4.28
C LYS A 258 -6.68 -27.69 -3.76
N GLN A 259 -5.63 -26.90 -4.04
CA GLN A 259 -4.28 -27.17 -3.56
C GLN A 259 -4.19 -27.13 -2.03
N ILE A 260 -4.79 -26.12 -1.40
CA ILE A 260 -4.80 -25.99 0.06
C ILE A 260 -5.61 -27.13 0.69
N ASP A 261 -6.80 -27.44 0.15
CA ASP A 261 -7.66 -28.50 0.68
C ASP A 261 -6.98 -29.86 0.58
N SER A 262 -6.39 -30.18 -0.57
CA SER A 262 -5.62 -31.43 -0.77
C SER A 262 -4.44 -31.53 0.21
N PHE A 263 -3.70 -30.44 0.42
CA PHE A 263 -2.59 -30.41 1.36
C PHE A 263 -3.05 -30.56 2.82
N VAL A 264 -4.13 -29.90 3.21
CA VAL A 264 -4.70 -29.99 4.57
C VAL A 264 -5.26 -31.39 4.85
N GLU A 265 -5.88 -32.03 3.87
CA GLU A 265 -6.49 -33.36 4.03
C GLU A 265 -5.46 -34.50 3.97
N SER A 266 -4.46 -34.41 3.09
CA SER A 266 -3.56 -35.52 2.77
C SER A 266 -2.08 -35.26 3.07
N GLY A 267 -1.69 -34.00 3.28
CA GLY A 267 -0.29 -33.59 3.35
C GLY A 267 0.44 -33.57 2.00
N LEU A 268 -0.26 -33.86 0.90
CA LEU A 268 0.32 -33.92 -0.46
C LEU A 268 -0.08 -32.70 -1.29
N LEU A 269 0.77 -32.35 -2.26
CA LEU A 269 0.48 -31.30 -3.23
C LEU A 269 -0.16 -31.87 -4.49
N ILE A 270 -0.92 -31.02 -5.21
CA ILE A 270 -1.46 -31.37 -6.53
C ILE A 270 -0.39 -30.97 -7.55
N GLU A 271 0.05 -31.91 -8.37
CA GLU A 271 1.09 -31.65 -9.38
C GLU A 271 0.58 -30.85 -10.59
N ASP A 272 -0.73 -30.82 -10.84
CA ASP A 272 -1.31 -30.09 -11.97
C ASP A 272 -1.62 -28.63 -11.62
N ASP A 273 -0.84 -27.71 -12.20
CA ASP A 273 -1.06 -26.26 -12.16
C ASP A 273 -1.57 -25.69 -13.50
N SER A 274 -1.98 -26.55 -14.44
CA SER A 274 -2.24 -26.16 -15.84
C SER A 274 -3.27 -25.03 -15.97
N ASN A 275 -4.22 -24.94 -15.03
CA ASN A 275 -5.20 -23.85 -14.97
C ASN A 275 -4.57 -22.48 -14.76
N LEU A 276 -3.48 -22.37 -13.98
CA LEU A 276 -2.76 -21.11 -13.77
C LEU A 276 -2.15 -20.59 -15.09
N HIS A 277 -1.74 -21.51 -15.98
CA HIS A 277 -1.21 -21.20 -17.29
C HIS A 277 -2.30 -20.89 -18.34
N LYS A 278 -3.57 -21.19 -18.06
CA LYS A 278 -4.72 -20.88 -18.93
C LYS A 278 -5.30 -19.48 -18.70
N VAL A 279 -4.78 -18.70 -17.76
CA VAL A 279 -5.19 -17.31 -17.56
C VAL A 279 -4.01 -16.37 -17.78
N PHE A 280 -4.26 -15.06 -17.83
CA PHE A 280 -3.18 -14.09 -18.05
C PHE A 280 -2.04 -14.32 -17.06
N ASN A 281 -0.85 -14.54 -17.58
CA ASN A 281 0.39 -14.62 -16.80
C ASN A 281 1.57 -14.14 -17.64
N ARG A 282 2.68 -13.81 -16.99
CA ARG A 282 3.97 -13.56 -17.66
C ARG A 282 4.96 -14.67 -17.36
N ASP A 283 4.49 -15.92 -17.44
CA ASP A 283 5.17 -17.06 -16.85
C ASP A 283 5.36 -16.90 -15.34
N PHE A 284 5.81 -17.96 -14.66
CA PHE A 284 5.91 -17.97 -13.20
C PHE A 284 7.34 -18.06 -12.67
N THR A 285 7.53 -17.49 -11.49
CA THR A 285 8.74 -17.61 -10.69
C THR A 285 8.38 -17.60 -9.20
N ASN A 286 9.18 -18.28 -8.38
CA ASN A 286 9.17 -18.18 -6.92
C ASN A 286 10.54 -17.73 -6.38
N SER A 287 11.34 -17.05 -7.23
CA SER A 287 12.74 -16.72 -6.96
C SER A 287 12.96 -15.93 -5.66
N PHE A 288 12.05 -15.02 -5.27
CA PHE A 288 12.15 -14.32 -4.00
C PHE A 288 11.99 -15.27 -2.82
N LEU A 289 10.90 -16.07 -2.80
CA LEU A 289 10.60 -17.02 -1.74
C LEU A 289 11.74 -18.03 -1.51
N LYS A 290 12.31 -18.54 -2.60
CA LYS A 290 13.46 -19.47 -2.55
C LYS A 290 14.82 -18.78 -2.36
N GLY A 291 14.88 -17.45 -2.41
CA GLY A 291 16.14 -16.69 -2.38
C GLY A 291 17.03 -16.90 -3.61
N ASN A 292 16.49 -17.46 -4.70
CA ASN A 292 17.22 -17.75 -5.93
C ASN A 292 17.08 -16.60 -6.95
N LEU A 293 17.75 -15.47 -6.65
CA LEU A 293 17.69 -14.24 -7.45
C LEU A 293 18.58 -14.35 -8.70
N THR A 294 18.11 -15.06 -9.72
CA THR A 294 18.78 -15.26 -11.02
C THR A 294 18.15 -14.40 -12.11
N LYS A 295 18.76 -14.39 -13.30
CA LYS A 295 18.18 -13.77 -14.49
C LYS A 295 16.88 -14.44 -14.96
N ASP A 296 16.56 -15.65 -14.51
CA ASP A 296 15.41 -16.44 -14.99
C ASP A 296 14.08 -15.96 -14.39
N MET A 297 14.13 -15.11 -13.36
CA MET A 297 12.96 -14.40 -12.83
C MET A 297 12.44 -13.30 -13.77
N PHE A 298 13.23 -12.93 -14.79
CA PHE A 298 12.84 -11.96 -15.81
C PHE A 298 12.24 -12.65 -17.02
N ILE A 299 11.44 -11.90 -17.78
CA ILE A 299 10.87 -12.34 -19.06
C ILE A 299 10.87 -11.18 -20.04
N ASP A 300 11.38 -11.42 -21.25
CA ASP A 300 11.49 -10.40 -22.31
C ASP A 300 10.15 -10.17 -23.06
N ASN A 301 9.03 -10.25 -22.33
CA ASN A 301 7.68 -10.05 -22.84
C ASN A 301 6.74 -9.58 -21.71
N PRO A 302 6.15 -8.37 -21.78
CA PRO A 302 5.24 -7.88 -20.74
C PRO A 302 3.78 -8.36 -20.91
N ARG A 303 3.45 -9.07 -22.01
CA ARG A 303 2.09 -9.50 -22.38
C ARG A 303 1.76 -10.90 -21.85
N ASP A 304 0.52 -11.33 -22.09
CA ASP A 304 0.04 -12.67 -21.74
C ASP A 304 0.90 -13.75 -22.41
N ASN A 305 1.40 -14.68 -21.61
CA ASN A 305 2.24 -15.80 -22.03
C ASN A 305 1.46 -17.12 -22.16
N SER A 306 0.14 -17.15 -21.91
CA SER A 306 -0.64 -18.39 -21.92
C SER A 306 -0.54 -19.18 -23.23
N MET A 307 -0.58 -18.46 -24.37
CA MET A 307 -0.51 -19.08 -25.70
C MET A 307 0.88 -19.63 -25.99
N ASN A 308 1.94 -18.86 -25.71
CA ASN A 308 3.32 -19.30 -25.91
C ASN A 308 3.61 -20.54 -25.04
N TYR A 309 3.16 -20.54 -23.78
CA TYR A 309 3.32 -21.68 -22.90
C TYR A 309 2.65 -22.95 -23.45
N ALA A 310 1.43 -22.85 -23.96
CA ALA A 310 0.72 -24.00 -24.53
C ALA A 310 1.46 -24.57 -25.75
N VAL A 311 1.94 -23.69 -26.64
CA VAL A 311 2.75 -24.04 -27.82
C VAL A 311 4.08 -24.68 -27.41
N ASP A 312 4.79 -24.10 -26.46
CA ASP A 312 6.09 -24.62 -25.97
C ASP A 312 5.93 -25.98 -25.29
N LYS A 313 4.86 -26.18 -24.51
CA LYS A 313 4.54 -27.46 -23.89
C LYS A 313 4.26 -28.53 -24.94
N ALA A 314 3.39 -28.25 -25.91
CA ALA A 314 3.09 -29.18 -27.00
C ALA A 314 4.33 -29.50 -27.85
N THR A 315 5.21 -28.51 -28.07
CA THR A 315 6.49 -28.72 -28.76
C THR A 315 7.41 -29.66 -28.00
N LYS A 316 7.53 -29.50 -26.67
CA LYS A 316 8.34 -30.40 -25.83
C LYS A 316 7.81 -31.83 -25.81
N GLU A 317 6.49 -32.00 -25.81
CA GLU A 317 5.85 -33.32 -25.80
C GLU A 317 5.98 -34.04 -27.15
N ASN A 318 6.01 -33.30 -28.27
CA ASN A 318 6.03 -33.86 -29.63
C ASN A 318 7.37 -33.68 -30.38
N ASN A 319 8.42 -33.18 -29.72
CA ASN A 319 9.72 -32.71 -30.26
C ASN A 319 9.64 -31.53 -31.24
N GLU A 320 8.69 -31.54 -32.18
CA GLU A 320 8.43 -30.47 -33.14
C GLU A 320 6.93 -30.46 -33.46
N ILE A 321 6.35 -29.27 -33.65
CA ILE A 321 4.94 -29.11 -34.04
C ILE A 321 4.83 -28.24 -35.29
N SER A 322 3.94 -28.65 -36.20
CA SER A 322 3.61 -27.91 -37.42
C SER A 322 2.73 -26.69 -37.14
N VAL A 323 2.59 -25.80 -38.14
CA VAL A 323 1.67 -24.64 -38.05
C VAL A 323 0.23 -25.07 -37.79
N VAL A 324 -0.19 -26.22 -38.30
CA VAL A 324 -1.54 -26.78 -38.06
C VAL A 324 -1.68 -27.18 -36.60
N GLN A 325 -0.69 -27.87 -36.04
CA GLN A 325 -0.70 -28.26 -34.61
C GLN A 325 -0.64 -27.03 -33.68
N ILE A 326 0.05 -25.95 -34.07
CA ILE A 326 0.00 -24.67 -33.32
C ILE A 326 -1.43 -24.10 -33.30
N GLN A 327 -2.15 -24.18 -34.42
CA GLN A 327 -3.55 -23.74 -34.49
C GLN A 327 -4.46 -24.62 -33.64
N GLU A 328 -4.28 -25.94 -33.66
CA GLU A 328 -5.00 -26.90 -32.82
C GLU A 328 -4.80 -26.59 -31.33
N VAL A 329 -3.55 -26.49 -30.87
CA VAL A 329 -3.21 -26.13 -29.47
C VAL A 329 -3.83 -24.79 -29.05
N THR A 330 -3.85 -23.81 -29.96
CA THR A 330 -4.46 -22.51 -29.69
C THR A 330 -5.98 -22.61 -29.57
N SER A 331 -6.62 -23.43 -30.42
CA SER A 331 -8.05 -23.70 -30.35
C SER A 331 -8.43 -24.40 -29.04
N ASP A 332 -7.67 -25.44 -28.66
CA ASP A 332 -7.89 -26.20 -27.43
C ASP A 332 -7.76 -25.30 -26.19
N LEU A 333 -6.78 -24.40 -26.17
CA LEU A 333 -6.62 -23.41 -25.10
C LEU A 333 -7.83 -22.47 -25.02
N TYR A 334 -8.36 -22.03 -26.16
CA TYR A 334 -9.54 -21.16 -26.20
C TYR A 334 -10.80 -21.88 -25.72
N GLU A 335 -11.00 -23.14 -26.13
CA GLU A 335 -12.09 -23.99 -25.66
C GLU A 335 -12.01 -24.22 -24.14
N ALA A 336 -10.82 -24.53 -23.63
CA ALA A 336 -10.59 -24.71 -22.19
C ALA A 336 -10.86 -23.42 -21.39
N LYS A 337 -10.43 -22.26 -21.90
CA LYS A 337 -10.77 -20.94 -21.31
C LYS A 337 -12.28 -20.71 -21.30
N ASN A 338 -12.98 -21.03 -22.38
CA ASN A 338 -14.42 -20.84 -22.45
C ASN A 338 -15.19 -21.76 -21.51
N ALA A 339 -14.74 -23.00 -21.35
CA ALA A 339 -15.32 -23.96 -20.41
C ALA A 339 -15.22 -23.46 -18.96
N LEU A 340 -14.03 -23.02 -18.53
CA LEU A 340 -13.82 -22.39 -17.21
C LEU A 340 -14.69 -21.14 -17.03
N GLY A 341 -14.78 -20.30 -18.08
CA GLY A 341 -15.64 -19.13 -18.07
C GLY A 341 -17.14 -19.47 -17.96
N SER A 342 -17.59 -20.56 -18.58
CA SER A 342 -18.98 -21.01 -18.47
C SER A 342 -19.28 -21.53 -17.07
N GLU A 343 -18.44 -22.41 -16.53
CA GLU A 343 -18.60 -22.93 -15.18
C GLU A 343 -18.67 -21.80 -14.14
N MET A 344 -17.79 -20.80 -14.27
CA MET A 344 -17.80 -19.62 -13.42
C MET A 344 -19.11 -18.84 -13.54
N ARG A 345 -19.59 -18.57 -14.76
CA ARG A 345 -20.86 -17.85 -14.98
C ARG A 345 -22.04 -18.59 -14.37
N ASP A 346 -22.11 -19.90 -14.57
CA ASP A 346 -23.18 -20.75 -14.04
C ASP A 346 -23.20 -20.71 -12.50
N LYS A 347 -22.02 -20.67 -11.86
CA LYS A 347 -21.90 -20.57 -10.39
C LYS A 347 -22.28 -19.21 -9.83
N ILE A 348 -22.07 -18.11 -10.56
CA ILE A 348 -22.35 -16.75 -10.06
C ILE A 348 -23.70 -16.19 -10.48
N GLU A 349 -24.39 -16.82 -11.44
CA GLU A 349 -25.66 -16.34 -12.04
C GLU A 349 -26.72 -15.97 -10.99
N PHE A 350 -26.81 -16.76 -9.90
CA PHE A 350 -27.83 -16.59 -8.87
C PHE A 350 -27.36 -15.77 -7.66
N LEU A 351 -26.13 -15.25 -7.68
CA LEU A 351 -25.61 -14.44 -6.58
C LEU A 351 -26.04 -12.99 -6.73
N ASP A 352 -26.75 -12.47 -5.72
CA ASP A 352 -27.36 -11.15 -5.75
C ASP A 352 -26.87 -10.24 -4.62
N ILE A 353 -26.41 -9.06 -5.01
CA ILE A 353 -25.95 -8.01 -4.10
C ILE A 353 -26.99 -6.89 -3.90
N ARG A 354 -28.12 -6.92 -4.63
CA ARG A 354 -29.20 -5.94 -4.48
C ARG A 354 -29.74 -5.96 -3.05
N LYS A 355 -30.24 -4.81 -2.59
CA LYS A 355 -30.88 -4.71 -1.29
C LYS A 355 -32.10 -5.62 -1.23
N THR A 356 -32.27 -6.35 -0.13
CA THR A 356 -33.38 -7.27 0.05
C THR A 356 -34.67 -6.46 0.28
N PRO A 357 -35.76 -6.75 -0.44
CA PRO A 357 -37.02 -6.04 -0.24
C PRO A 357 -37.59 -6.32 1.15
N VAL A 358 -38.20 -5.29 1.73
CA VAL A 358 -38.94 -5.36 3.00
C VAL A 358 -40.32 -4.73 2.82
N SER A 359 -41.33 -5.30 3.48
CA SER A 359 -42.69 -4.74 3.51
C SER A 359 -43.12 -4.44 4.94
N LEU A 360 -43.88 -3.37 5.13
CA LEU A 360 -44.37 -2.95 6.44
C LEU A 360 -45.88 -3.15 6.53
N SER A 361 -46.34 -3.90 7.51
CA SER A 361 -47.75 -4.06 7.83
C SER A 361 -48.10 -3.26 9.07
N PHE A 362 -49.08 -2.36 8.95
CA PHE A 362 -49.52 -1.50 10.05
C PHE A 362 -50.79 -2.05 10.68
N SER A 363 -50.84 -2.04 12.01
CA SER A 363 -52.06 -2.33 12.77
C SER A 363 -52.37 -1.19 13.74
N ALA A 364 -53.60 -0.69 13.64
CA ALA A 364 -54.12 0.38 14.48
C ALA A 364 -55.53 0.01 14.97
N LYS A 365 -55.70 -0.07 16.29
CA LYS A 365 -56.99 -0.30 16.96
C LYS A 365 -57.14 0.61 18.17
N LEU A 366 -58.36 1.10 18.41
CA LEU A 366 -58.63 2.00 19.54
C LEU A 366 -58.23 1.34 20.87
N GLY A 367 -57.45 2.05 21.68
CA GLY A 367 -57.00 1.56 22.99
C GLY A 367 -55.89 0.51 22.94
N GLN A 368 -55.31 0.22 21.77
CA GLN A 368 -54.17 -0.69 21.62
C GLN A 368 -52.91 0.09 21.18
N PRO A 369 -51.70 -0.46 21.40
CA PRO A 369 -50.48 0.05 20.79
C PRO A 369 -50.56 0.05 19.26
N PHE A 370 -50.02 1.09 18.63
CA PHE A 370 -49.76 1.06 17.21
C PHE A 370 -48.63 0.08 16.93
N THR A 371 -48.88 -0.85 16.01
CA THR A 371 -47.99 -1.97 15.75
C THR A 371 -47.51 -1.93 14.31
N VAL A 372 -46.21 -2.05 14.10
CA VAL A 372 -45.60 -2.20 12.77
C VAL A 372 -44.94 -3.56 12.70
N THR A 373 -45.40 -4.40 11.77
CA THR A 373 -44.74 -5.67 11.45
C THR A 373 -43.88 -5.48 10.21
N VAL A 374 -42.60 -5.81 10.33
CA VAL A 374 -41.65 -5.78 9.23
C VAL A 374 -41.53 -7.20 8.69
N ASN A 375 -41.83 -7.36 7.41
CA ASN A 375 -41.68 -8.64 6.74
C ASN A 375 -40.48 -8.59 5.80
N THR A 376 -39.61 -9.59 5.92
CA THR A 376 -38.47 -9.79 5.03
C THR A 376 -38.53 -11.20 4.44
N ALA A 377 -37.70 -11.49 3.45
CA ALA A 377 -37.64 -12.83 2.86
C ALA A 377 -37.15 -13.91 3.85
N LYS A 378 -36.40 -13.54 4.89
CA LYS A 378 -35.78 -14.48 5.84
C LYS A 378 -36.49 -14.49 7.19
N GLU A 379 -36.85 -13.33 7.73
CA GLU A 379 -37.41 -13.17 9.07
C GLU A 379 -38.45 -12.05 9.15
N ASN A 380 -39.43 -12.21 10.04
CA ASN A 380 -40.44 -11.19 10.35
C ASN A 380 -40.32 -10.77 11.81
N PHE A 381 -40.46 -9.48 12.09
CA PHE A 381 -40.46 -8.96 13.45
C PHE A 381 -41.47 -7.83 13.61
N THR A 382 -41.78 -7.50 14.86
CA THR A 382 -42.82 -6.52 15.19
C THR A 382 -42.30 -5.52 16.21
N VAL A 383 -42.59 -4.23 15.97
CA VAL A 383 -42.33 -3.14 16.91
C VAL A 383 -43.65 -2.48 17.33
N GLN A 384 -43.74 -2.02 18.57
CA GLN A 384 -44.98 -1.49 19.17
C GLN A 384 -44.77 -0.17 19.88
N SER A 385 -45.73 0.75 19.73
CA SER A 385 -45.67 2.03 20.42
C SER A 385 -45.86 1.86 21.93
N LYS A 386 -45.28 2.75 22.72
CA LYS A 386 -45.49 2.76 24.17
C LYS A 386 -46.83 3.38 24.53
N SER A 387 -47.28 4.37 23.76
CA SER A 387 -48.61 4.96 23.92
C SER A 387 -49.69 4.13 23.24
N LEU A 388 -50.90 4.15 23.79
CA LEU A 388 -52.08 3.58 23.15
C LEU A 388 -52.68 4.56 22.13
N LEU A 389 -53.29 4.03 21.08
CA LEU A 389 -54.04 4.80 20.10
C LEU A 389 -55.33 5.36 20.71
N VAL A 390 -55.60 6.63 20.43
CA VAL A 390 -56.81 7.34 20.89
C VAL A 390 -57.61 7.86 19.69
N ALA A 391 -58.90 8.16 19.90
CA ALA A 391 -59.74 8.75 18.86
C ALA A 391 -59.21 10.14 18.46
N ALA A 392 -59.13 10.39 17.15
CA ALA A 392 -58.62 11.63 16.58
C ALA A 392 -59.68 12.75 16.65
N GLY A 393 -59.29 13.93 17.13
CA GLY A 393 -60.12 15.14 17.11
C GLY A 393 -60.05 15.91 15.78
N GLU A 394 -58.84 16.13 15.25
CA GLU A 394 -58.63 16.90 13.99
C GLU A 394 -57.67 16.25 12.99
N LYS A 395 -56.67 15.46 13.42
CA LYS A 395 -55.71 14.76 12.53
C LYS A 395 -55.53 13.30 12.93
N ALA A 396 -56.06 12.39 12.12
CA ALA A 396 -55.86 10.96 12.27
C ALA A 396 -54.58 10.48 11.58
N ILE A 397 -54.13 9.27 11.91
CA ILE A 397 -53.14 8.53 11.16
C ILE A 397 -53.80 8.07 9.86
N ASP A 398 -53.17 8.36 8.73
CA ASP A 398 -53.59 7.91 7.41
C ASP A 398 -52.41 7.31 6.65
N GLN A 399 -52.69 6.72 5.49
CA GLN A 399 -51.69 6.07 4.66
C GLN A 399 -50.60 7.06 4.21
N GLU A 400 -50.97 8.28 3.80
CA GLU A 400 -50.03 9.29 3.34
C GLU A 400 -49.02 9.69 4.42
N LEU A 401 -49.48 9.85 5.67
CA LEU A 401 -48.62 10.12 6.81
C LEU A 401 -47.65 8.97 7.07
N LEU A 402 -48.12 7.73 7.06
CA LEU A 402 -47.30 6.55 7.32
C LEU A 402 -46.24 6.37 6.24
N GLU A 403 -46.61 6.46 4.96
CA GLU A 403 -45.67 6.41 3.86
C GLU A 403 -44.61 7.51 3.99
N LYS A 404 -45.03 8.76 4.25
CA LYS A 404 -44.09 9.87 4.42
C LYS A 404 -43.09 9.64 5.57
N ARG A 405 -43.51 8.98 6.65
CA ARG A 405 -42.66 8.74 7.83
C ARG A 405 -41.74 7.54 7.65
N PHE A 406 -42.24 6.44 7.09
CA PHE A 406 -41.52 5.18 6.94
C PHE A 406 -40.79 5.04 5.60
N LYS A 407 -41.03 5.88 4.59
CA LYS A 407 -40.34 5.83 3.27
C LYS A 407 -38.81 5.87 3.32
N ALA A 408 -38.24 6.39 4.41
CA ALA A 408 -36.80 6.53 4.59
C ALA A 408 -36.24 5.58 5.66
N VAL A 409 -36.57 4.28 5.59
CA VAL A 409 -35.85 3.24 6.36
C VAL A 409 -34.37 3.32 6.01
N LYS A 410 -33.50 3.47 7.02
CA LYS A 410 -32.06 3.71 6.85
C LYS A 410 -31.28 2.39 6.87
N SER A 411 -31.66 1.44 6.03
CA SER A 411 -30.93 0.18 5.93
C SER A 411 -29.93 0.18 4.78
N ALA A 412 -28.70 -0.25 5.08
CA ALA A 412 -27.66 -0.47 4.08
C ALA A 412 -27.96 -1.68 3.18
N VAL A 413 -28.74 -2.64 3.67
CA VAL A 413 -28.98 -3.93 3.01
C VAL A 413 -30.43 -4.17 2.62
N HIS A 414 -31.37 -3.34 3.08
CA HIS A 414 -32.80 -3.48 2.79
C HIS A 414 -33.38 -2.28 2.04
N THR A 415 -34.35 -2.56 1.18
CA THR A 415 -35.14 -1.54 0.47
C THR A 415 -36.61 -1.75 0.76
N LEU A 416 -37.32 -0.69 1.13
CA LEU A 416 -38.75 -0.72 1.36
C LEU A 416 -39.52 -0.85 0.03
N GLU A 417 -40.33 -1.90 -0.10
CA GLU A 417 -41.05 -2.23 -1.34
C GLU A 417 -42.55 -1.93 -1.27
N SER A 418 -43.20 -2.27 -0.14
CA SER A 418 -44.65 -2.16 -0.03
C SER A 418 -45.12 -1.93 1.41
N TYR A 419 -46.37 -1.47 1.51
CA TYR A 419 -47.08 -1.26 2.76
C TYR A 419 -48.39 -2.04 2.75
N ASN A 420 -48.77 -2.60 3.90
CA ASN A 420 -50.08 -3.22 4.13
C ASN A 420 -50.83 -2.44 5.21
N TYR A 421 -52.09 -2.10 4.91
CA TYR A 421 -52.97 -1.28 5.75
C TYR A 421 -54.26 -2.01 6.17
N ASP A 422 -54.36 -3.32 5.95
CA ASP A 422 -55.61 -4.09 6.12
C ASP A 422 -56.16 -4.04 7.56
N ASN A 423 -55.30 -3.74 8.53
CA ASN A 423 -55.63 -3.66 9.95
C ASN A 423 -55.55 -2.23 10.52
N LEU A 424 -55.76 -1.20 9.70
CA LEU A 424 -55.70 0.20 10.10
C LEU A 424 -57.10 0.81 10.32
N ASP A 425 -57.57 0.84 11.57
CA ASP A 425 -58.84 1.50 11.92
C ASP A 425 -58.76 3.02 11.66
N ALA A 426 -59.83 3.58 11.08
CA ALA A 426 -59.91 5.00 10.78
C ALA A 426 -60.13 5.87 12.03
N GLY A 427 -59.71 7.14 11.98
CA GLY A 427 -60.01 8.11 13.03
C GLY A 427 -59.22 7.92 14.32
N LEU A 428 -58.04 7.30 14.26
CA LEU A 428 -57.12 7.13 15.41
C LEU A 428 -55.92 8.07 15.28
N ILE A 429 -55.35 8.50 16.41
CA ILE A 429 -54.14 9.33 16.46
C ILE A 429 -53.08 8.70 17.37
N ILE A 430 -51.81 8.85 16.98
CA ILE A 430 -50.64 8.55 17.80
C ILE A 430 -49.69 9.77 17.80
N PRO A 431 -48.98 10.07 18.90
CA PRO A 431 -47.95 11.09 18.89
C PRO A 431 -46.88 10.81 17.83
N LEU A 432 -46.51 11.83 17.04
CA LEU A 432 -45.48 11.68 16.00
C LEU A 432 -44.13 11.20 16.52
N LYS A 433 -43.80 11.51 17.78
CA LYS A 433 -42.59 11.03 18.46
C LYS A 433 -42.57 9.50 18.57
N GLU A 434 -43.71 8.86 18.79
CA GLU A 434 -43.80 7.40 18.85
C GLU A 434 -43.60 6.77 17.48
N VAL A 435 -44.10 7.40 16.41
CA VAL A 435 -43.83 6.97 15.03
C VAL A 435 -42.33 7.05 14.71
N SER A 436 -41.65 8.11 15.15
CA SER A 436 -40.20 8.24 15.03
C SER A 436 -39.46 7.14 15.81
N ASN A 437 -39.85 6.88 17.06
CA ASN A 437 -39.23 5.82 17.86
C ASN A 437 -39.39 4.44 17.22
N LEU A 438 -40.58 4.12 16.70
CA LEU A 438 -40.84 2.86 16.00
C LEU A 438 -39.96 2.71 14.77
N LYS A 439 -39.77 3.80 14.02
CA LYS A 439 -38.87 3.80 12.88
C LYS A 439 -37.42 3.55 13.31
N ASP A 440 -36.94 4.22 14.35
CA ASP A 440 -35.58 4.04 14.85
C ASP A 440 -35.36 2.60 15.35
N GLU A 441 -36.37 1.98 15.98
CA GLU A 441 -36.36 0.59 16.39
C GLU A 441 -36.33 -0.37 15.19
N ILE A 442 -37.10 -0.10 14.14
CA ILE A 442 -37.04 -0.85 12.87
C ILE A 442 -35.65 -0.74 12.24
N ASP A 443 -35.09 0.47 12.14
CA ASP A 443 -33.76 0.70 11.58
C ASP A 443 -32.69 -0.07 12.39
N PHE A 444 -32.80 -0.08 13.73
CA PHE A 444 -31.90 -0.84 14.61
C PHE A 444 -31.98 -2.36 14.39
N VAL A 445 -33.19 -2.93 14.35
CA VAL A 445 -33.37 -4.37 14.12
C VAL A 445 -32.90 -4.77 12.71
N LEU A 446 -33.23 -3.98 11.69
CA LEU A 446 -32.76 -4.18 10.31
C LEU A 446 -31.24 -4.01 10.16
N ASN A 447 -30.58 -3.33 11.10
CA ASN A 447 -29.11 -3.26 11.18
C ASN A 447 -28.50 -4.43 11.99
N GLY A 448 -29.28 -5.47 12.30
CA GLY A 448 -28.82 -6.62 13.09
C GLY A 448 -28.71 -6.33 14.58
N SER A 449 -29.50 -5.38 15.10
CA SER A 449 -29.49 -4.98 16.51
C SER A 449 -28.15 -4.41 16.99
N VAL A 450 -27.48 -3.67 16.11
CA VAL A 450 -26.23 -2.95 16.41
C VAL A 450 -26.51 -1.45 16.38
N ASP A 451 -26.10 -0.76 17.45
CA ASP A 451 -26.23 0.69 17.56
C ASP A 451 -25.41 1.40 16.47
N VAL A 452 -26.01 2.43 15.88
CA VAL A 452 -25.33 3.27 14.89
C VAL A 452 -24.26 4.10 15.60
N ILE A 453 -23.01 3.95 15.15
CA ILE A 453 -21.89 4.76 15.61
C ILE A 453 -22.14 6.20 15.13
N LYS A 454 -22.16 7.12 16.11
CA LYS A 454 -22.40 8.54 15.86
C LYS A 454 -21.29 9.12 14.99
N HIS A 455 -21.67 10.14 14.23
CA HIS A 455 -20.72 10.90 13.45
C HIS A 455 -19.60 11.46 14.33
N VAL A 456 -18.37 11.23 13.92
CA VAL A 456 -17.15 11.71 14.56
C VAL A 456 -16.59 12.87 13.73
N ASP A 457 -16.52 14.04 14.36
CA ASP A 457 -15.83 15.20 13.81
C ASP A 457 -14.37 15.17 14.23
N VAL A 458 -13.47 15.05 13.26
CA VAL A 458 -12.02 15.13 13.51
C VAL A 458 -11.61 16.60 13.62
N PRO A 459 -11.00 17.03 14.74
CA PRO A 459 -10.61 18.42 14.92
C PRO A 459 -9.49 18.81 13.95
N VAL A 460 -9.48 20.08 13.53
CA VAL A 460 -8.38 20.63 12.75
C VAL A 460 -7.14 20.72 13.64
N LEU A 461 -6.01 20.18 13.16
CA LEU A 461 -4.76 20.23 13.90
C LEU A 461 -4.30 21.69 14.11
N PRO A 462 -3.71 22.00 15.28
CA PRO A 462 -3.11 23.31 15.53
C PRO A 462 -1.91 23.53 14.60
N GLN A 463 -1.59 24.81 14.35
CA GLN A 463 -0.36 25.19 13.67
C GLN A 463 0.63 25.72 14.70
N HIS A 464 1.79 25.10 14.80
CA HIS A 464 2.86 25.56 15.69
C HIS A 464 3.94 26.34 14.91
N PRO A 465 4.64 27.30 15.57
CA PRO A 465 5.69 28.06 14.95
C PRO A 465 6.92 27.22 14.62
N LYS A 466 7.82 27.84 13.84
CA LYS A 466 9.28 27.66 13.89
C LYS A 466 9.87 26.95 15.11
N VAL A 467 10.74 25.95 14.97
CA VAL A 467 11.75 25.73 16.02
C VAL A 467 12.86 26.76 15.86
N ASN A 468 13.35 26.95 14.64
CA ASN A 468 14.42 27.92 14.34
C ASN A 468 13.86 29.25 13.81
N GLU A 469 14.40 30.40 14.25
CA GLU A 469 14.00 31.71 13.71
C GLU A 469 14.36 31.88 12.21
N LYS A 470 15.52 31.36 11.81
CA LYS A 470 15.98 31.31 10.41
C LYS A 470 16.17 29.86 9.97
N PRO A 471 15.85 29.51 8.71
CA PRO A 471 16.18 28.20 8.21
C PRO A 471 17.70 27.99 8.21
N THR A 472 18.11 26.76 8.46
CA THR A 472 19.51 26.34 8.42
C THR A 472 19.76 25.40 7.25
N MET A 473 21.02 25.09 6.97
CA MET A 473 21.39 24.10 5.96
C MET A 473 21.83 22.80 6.63
N SER A 474 21.56 21.68 5.99
CA SER A 474 22.21 20.40 6.27
C SER A 474 22.62 19.68 5.00
N MET A 475 23.57 18.76 5.15
CA MET A 475 24.12 18.01 4.03
C MET A 475 24.28 16.52 4.30
N LEU A 476 24.13 15.69 3.27
CA LEU A 476 24.43 14.25 3.32
C LEU A 476 25.72 13.94 2.59
N ILE A 477 26.60 13.20 3.25
CA ILE A 477 27.78 12.57 2.68
C ILE A 477 27.70 11.05 2.89
N ALA A 478 28.47 10.28 2.10
CA ALA A 478 28.51 8.81 2.21
C ALA A 478 29.93 8.24 2.27
N ASP A 479 30.95 9.04 1.93
CA ASP A 479 32.34 8.59 1.90
C ASP A 479 33.16 9.29 2.99
N VAL A 480 34.16 8.56 3.52
CA VAL A 480 35.13 9.12 4.46
C VAL A 480 36.04 10.15 3.79
N GLU A 481 36.20 10.09 2.46
CA GLU A 481 36.92 11.11 1.69
C GLU A 481 36.26 12.50 1.79
N ASP A 482 34.94 12.54 2.03
CA ASP A 482 34.17 13.78 2.17
C ASP A 482 34.20 14.36 3.60
N LEU A 483 34.90 13.72 4.56
CA LEU A 483 34.93 14.21 5.96
C LEU A 483 35.52 15.62 6.09
N HIS A 484 36.42 16.00 5.17
CA HIS A 484 36.99 17.36 5.12
C HIS A 484 35.93 18.44 4.89
N LEU A 485 34.75 18.09 4.35
CA LEU A 485 33.64 19.03 4.19
C LEU A 485 33.04 19.46 5.53
N CYS A 486 33.27 18.71 6.60
CA CYS A 486 32.87 19.15 7.94
C CYS A 486 33.60 20.46 8.30
N ASP A 487 34.86 20.64 7.87
CA ASP A 487 35.64 21.82 8.26
C ASP A 487 35.28 23.09 7.45
N VAL A 488 34.47 22.97 6.39
CA VAL A 488 34.11 24.11 5.51
C VAL A 488 32.76 24.76 5.84
N THR A 489 31.98 24.17 6.75
CA THR A 489 30.64 24.65 7.11
C THR A 489 30.32 24.32 8.56
N GLU A 490 29.35 25.02 9.15
CA GLU A 490 28.73 24.69 10.45
C GLU A 490 27.41 23.91 10.30
N ALA A 491 26.99 23.58 9.08
CA ALA A 491 25.78 22.82 8.80
C ALA A 491 25.76 21.43 9.49
N ASP A 492 24.57 20.93 9.80
CA ASP A 492 24.41 19.54 10.25
C ASP A 492 24.87 18.59 9.13
N VAL A 493 25.73 17.62 9.49
CA VAL A 493 26.34 16.68 8.54
C VAL A 493 25.81 15.28 8.77
N TYR A 494 24.95 14.83 7.87
CA TYR A 494 24.43 13.48 7.86
C TYR A 494 25.41 12.53 7.17
N PHE A 495 25.60 11.34 7.74
CA PHE A 495 26.44 10.29 7.18
C PHE A 495 25.61 9.07 6.78
N LYS A 496 25.52 8.81 5.47
CA LYS A 496 24.74 7.71 4.89
C LYS A 496 25.35 6.35 5.25
N LEU A 497 24.58 5.53 5.94
CA LEU A 497 24.92 4.13 6.19
C LEU A 497 24.48 3.24 5.00
N PRO A 498 25.20 2.13 4.73
CA PRO A 498 24.86 1.23 3.64
C PRO A 498 23.59 0.44 3.93
N GLU A 499 23.01 -0.15 2.90
CA GLU A 499 21.86 -1.07 2.99
C GLU A 499 22.29 -2.51 3.31
N SER A 500 23.58 -2.83 3.12
CA SER A 500 24.17 -4.12 3.49
C SER A 500 25.51 -3.99 4.20
N PHE A 501 25.59 -4.65 5.35
CA PHE A 501 26.72 -4.64 6.26
C PHE A 501 27.47 -5.97 6.22
N LYS A 502 28.79 -5.89 6.47
CA LYS A 502 29.56 -7.07 6.82
C LYS A 502 29.26 -7.40 8.28
N LYS A 503 28.83 -8.63 8.55
CA LYS A 503 28.50 -9.11 9.90
C LYS A 503 29.65 -8.88 10.87
N ARG A 504 29.37 -8.31 12.05
CA ARG A 504 30.33 -7.97 13.12
C ARG A 504 31.50 -7.09 12.67
N CYS A 505 31.29 -6.22 11.69
CA CYS A 505 32.29 -5.27 11.23
C CYS A 505 32.11 -3.92 11.94
N ASN A 506 33.17 -3.38 12.54
CA ASN A 506 33.08 -2.11 13.27
C ASN A 506 33.32 -0.87 12.40
N LYS A 507 33.58 -1.02 11.09
CA LYS A 507 33.92 0.11 10.19
C LYS A 507 33.08 1.38 10.44
N TYR A 508 31.75 1.26 10.45
CA TYR A 508 30.86 2.42 10.60
C TYR A 508 30.75 2.90 12.05
N ILE A 509 30.90 2.01 13.03
CA ILE A 509 31.01 2.36 14.44
C ILE A 509 32.29 3.20 14.64
N ASP A 510 33.42 2.73 14.14
CA ASP A 510 34.71 3.42 14.26
C ASP A 510 34.69 4.80 13.59
N ILE A 511 34.06 4.92 12.41
CA ILE A 511 33.87 6.21 11.71
C ILE A 511 33.05 7.18 12.56
N LEU A 512 31.89 6.75 13.07
CA LEU A 512 31.00 7.62 13.85
C LEU A 512 31.61 8.00 15.20
N ALA A 513 32.29 7.06 15.87
CA ALA A 513 32.97 7.31 17.14
C ALA A 513 34.13 8.31 16.99
N ALA A 514 34.87 8.24 15.88
CA ALA A 514 35.96 9.17 15.59
C ALA A 514 35.48 10.55 15.15
N ASN A 515 34.23 10.69 14.69
CA ASN A 515 33.67 11.93 14.15
C ASN A 515 32.32 12.27 14.80
N PRO A 516 32.30 12.78 16.05
CA PRO A 516 31.06 13.01 16.81
C PRO A 516 30.07 14.00 16.19
N ARG A 517 30.51 14.80 15.20
CA ARG A 517 29.66 15.72 14.44
C ARG A 517 28.77 15.00 13.43
N LEU A 518 29.13 13.78 13.01
CA LEU A 518 28.33 13.03 12.04
C LEU A 518 27.04 12.53 12.68
N ILE A 519 25.93 12.81 12.01
CA ILE A 519 24.60 12.30 12.38
C ILE A 519 24.30 11.08 11.50
N PRO A 520 24.10 9.88 12.07
CA PRO A 520 23.86 8.67 11.28
C PRO A 520 22.56 8.76 10.47
N TRP A 521 22.63 8.41 9.18
CA TRP A 521 21.49 8.33 8.27
C TRP A 521 21.24 6.90 7.81
N PHE A 522 20.13 6.32 8.25
CA PHE A 522 19.76 4.93 7.95
C PHE A 522 18.91 4.82 6.67
N PRO A 523 19.20 3.84 5.80
CA PRO A 523 18.48 3.67 4.55
C PRO A 523 17.10 3.05 4.76
N ALA A 524 16.29 3.01 3.70
CA ALA A 524 14.90 2.52 3.77
C ALA A 524 14.81 0.99 3.92
N VAL A 525 15.76 0.26 3.33
CA VAL A 525 15.73 -1.22 3.27
C VAL A 525 16.88 -1.81 4.07
N LEU A 526 16.54 -2.59 5.10
CA LEU A 526 17.44 -3.30 6.00
C LEU A 526 16.83 -4.64 6.37
N ILE A 527 17.30 -5.73 5.73
CA ILE A 527 16.69 -7.07 5.84
C ILE A 527 17.61 -8.00 6.65
N GLY A 528 17.03 -8.72 7.61
CA GLY A 528 17.74 -9.74 8.40
C GLY A 528 19.01 -9.20 9.03
N LYS A 529 20.17 -9.80 8.71
CA LYS A 529 21.47 -9.40 9.27
C LYS A 529 21.77 -7.90 9.13
N ASP A 530 21.25 -7.25 8.09
CA ASP A 530 21.55 -5.84 7.82
C ASP A 530 20.78 -4.92 8.76
N TYR A 531 19.59 -5.33 9.20
CA TYR A 531 18.88 -4.70 10.31
C TYR A 531 19.62 -4.91 11.63
N ASP A 532 20.05 -6.15 11.93
CA ASP A 532 20.78 -6.46 13.18
C ASP A 532 22.05 -5.61 13.32
N GLU A 533 22.82 -5.46 12.25
CA GLU A 533 24.05 -4.65 12.25
C GLU A 533 23.74 -3.15 12.35
N ALA A 534 22.64 -2.67 11.75
CA ALA A 534 22.19 -1.29 11.91
C ALA A 534 21.75 -1.00 13.36
N VAL A 535 21.05 -1.95 14.01
CA VAL A 535 20.70 -1.88 15.43
C VAL A 535 21.96 -1.85 16.30
N ARG A 536 22.95 -2.70 16.00
CA ARG A 536 24.24 -2.70 16.72
C ARG A 536 24.94 -1.34 16.66
N ILE A 537 24.88 -0.64 15.52
CA ILE A 537 25.44 0.72 15.40
C ILE A 537 24.75 1.67 16.39
N LEU A 538 23.42 1.62 16.52
CA LEU A 538 22.70 2.45 17.50
C LEU A 538 23.13 2.11 18.94
N GLU A 539 23.23 0.82 19.26
CA GLU A 539 23.57 0.33 20.61
C GLU A 539 24.97 0.72 21.07
N GLU A 540 25.94 0.73 20.14
CA GLU A 540 27.33 1.05 20.43
C GLU A 540 27.61 2.56 20.39
N ILE A 541 27.05 3.29 19.41
CA ILE A 541 27.32 4.73 19.25
C ILE A 541 26.43 5.58 20.14
N LYS A 542 25.17 5.18 20.36
CA LYS A 542 24.15 5.96 21.08
C LYS A 542 24.16 7.44 20.65
N PRO A 543 24.00 7.71 19.34
CA PRO A 543 24.05 9.08 18.84
C PRO A 543 22.96 9.93 19.47
N ALA A 544 23.19 11.23 19.60
CA ALA A 544 22.18 12.15 20.14
C ALA A 544 20.95 12.25 19.23
N ARG A 545 21.17 12.17 17.91
CA ARG A 545 20.14 12.20 16.86
C ARG A 545 20.48 11.20 15.75
N ILE A 546 19.45 10.66 15.09
CA ILE A 546 19.58 9.98 13.79
C ILE A 546 18.58 10.53 12.76
N VAL A 547 18.83 10.26 11.48
CA VAL A 547 17.80 10.31 10.43
C VAL A 547 17.57 8.89 9.93
N THR A 548 16.31 8.49 9.70
CA THR A 548 16.03 7.14 9.20
C THR A 548 14.88 7.13 8.20
N ASN A 549 15.05 6.33 7.15
CA ASN A 549 13.99 5.99 6.20
C ASN A 549 13.33 4.63 6.50
N ASN A 550 13.66 4.02 7.63
CA ASN A 550 13.17 2.71 8.04
C ASN A 550 12.44 2.81 9.38
N THR A 551 11.15 2.47 9.38
CA THR A 551 10.28 2.49 10.58
C THR A 551 10.76 1.56 11.69
N GLY A 552 11.50 0.49 11.38
CA GLY A 552 12.05 -0.42 12.38
C GLY A 552 13.28 0.13 13.11
N ILE A 553 14.10 0.92 12.41
CA ILE A 553 15.17 1.71 13.03
C ILE A 553 14.59 2.85 13.87
N ALA A 554 13.53 3.49 13.39
CA ALA A 554 12.80 4.51 14.16
C ALA A 554 12.25 3.93 15.48
N TYR A 555 11.65 2.74 15.44
CA TYR A 555 11.18 2.05 16.63
C TYR A 555 12.32 1.76 17.62
N LYS A 556 13.47 1.27 17.13
CA LYS A 556 14.62 1.00 17.99
C LYS A 556 15.19 2.29 18.61
N ALA A 557 15.27 3.38 17.85
CA ALA A 557 15.70 4.68 18.37
C ALA A 557 14.75 5.17 19.48
N TYR A 558 13.43 5.05 19.27
CA TYR A 558 12.41 5.33 20.28
C TYR A 558 12.62 4.52 21.56
N GLU A 559 12.80 3.19 21.47
CA GLU A 559 13.04 2.33 22.64
C GLU A 559 14.29 2.75 23.43
N MET A 560 15.29 3.28 22.74
CA MET A 560 16.55 3.72 23.32
C MET A 560 16.53 5.18 23.81
N GLY A 561 15.44 5.91 23.58
CA GLY A 561 15.36 7.35 23.87
C GLY A 561 16.28 8.21 23.01
N ILE A 562 16.66 7.72 21.82
CA ILE A 562 17.45 8.47 20.84
C ILE A 562 16.50 9.36 20.03
N GLU A 563 16.83 10.65 19.92
CA GLU A 563 16.08 11.57 19.06
C GLU A 563 16.21 11.12 17.60
N TRP A 564 15.10 11.15 16.85
CA TRP A 564 15.16 10.76 15.44
C TRP A 564 14.28 11.64 14.56
N VAL A 565 14.69 11.73 13.30
CA VAL A 565 14.01 12.46 12.23
C VAL A 565 13.58 11.46 11.15
N ALA A 566 12.32 11.59 10.71
CA ALA A 566 11.78 10.78 9.61
C ALA A 566 12.35 11.27 8.28
N GLY A 567 13.11 10.42 7.60
CA GLY A 567 13.74 10.71 6.32
C GLY A 567 12.75 10.83 5.14
N PRO A 568 13.22 11.30 3.97
CA PRO A 568 12.38 11.63 2.81
C PRO A 568 11.62 10.43 2.22
N PHE A 569 12.10 9.20 2.41
CA PHE A 569 11.44 7.99 1.91
C PHE A 569 10.37 7.41 2.86
N MET A 570 10.03 8.14 3.93
CA MET A 570 8.90 7.85 4.82
C MET A 570 7.55 8.35 4.28
N ASN A 571 7.56 9.06 3.14
CA ASN A 571 6.35 9.51 2.42
C ASN A 571 5.42 10.40 3.26
N THR A 572 5.98 11.32 4.03
CA THR A 572 5.26 12.32 4.83
C THR A 572 4.65 13.41 3.95
N THR A 573 3.35 13.28 3.68
CA THR A 573 2.57 14.16 2.77
C THR A 573 1.39 14.90 3.43
N ASN A 574 1.17 14.69 4.73
CA ASN A 574 0.11 15.35 5.50
C ASN A 574 0.51 15.53 6.97
N SER A 575 -0.22 16.40 7.66
CA SER A 575 0.03 16.79 9.05
C SER A 575 -0.26 15.68 10.05
N HIS A 576 -1.26 14.82 9.77
CA HIS A 576 -1.60 13.70 10.64
C HIS A 576 -0.46 12.68 10.70
N ALA A 577 0.23 12.42 9.58
CA ALA A 577 1.42 11.58 9.59
C ALA A 577 2.53 12.16 10.49
N LEU A 578 2.70 13.49 10.53
CA LEU A 578 3.66 14.13 11.44
C LEU A 578 3.29 13.93 12.91
N VAL A 579 2.00 14.11 13.23
CA VAL A 579 1.45 13.88 14.58
C VAL A 579 1.62 12.42 14.99
N THR A 580 1.30 11.46 14.12
CA THR A 580 1.52 10.02 14.40
C THR A 580 2.97 9.75 14.77
N LEU A 581 3.91 10.25 13.97
CA LEU A 581 5.34 10.01 14.19
C LEU A 581 5.80 10.63 15.52
N GLN A 582 5.34 11.84 15.85
CA GLN A 582 5.70 12.51 17.08
C GLN A 582 5.10 11.82 18.31
N GLU A 583 3.77 11.65 18.35
CA GLU A 583 3.07 11.19 19.55
C GLU A 583 3.34 9.72 19.88
N GLU A 584 3.41 8.85 18.86
CA GLU A 584 3.60 7.43 19.10
C GLU A 584 5.08 7.10 19.35
N LEU A 585 6.03 7.82 18.74
CA LEU A 585 7.42 7.36 18.67
C LEU A 585 8.47 8.44 18.99
N ASN A 586 8.05 9.58 19.54
CA ASN A 586 8.95 10.67 19.92
C ASN A 586 9.84 11.15 18.74
N CYS A 587 9.27 11.15 17.52
CA CYS A 587 9.93 11.74 16.37
C CYS A 587 10.05 13.25 16.57
N ALA A 588 11.24 13.80 16.36
CA ALA A 588 11.52 15.22 16.57
C ALA A 588 11.39 16.07 15.30
N GLY A 589 11.27 15.42 14.14
CA GLY A 589 11.12 16.13 12.89
C GLY A 589 10.95 15.23 11.68
N ALA A 590 10.56 15.79 10.54
CA ALA A 590 10.37 15.02 9.31
C ALA A 590 10.70 15.82 8.05
N PHE A 591 11.25 15.11 7.07
CA PHE A 591 11.35 15.58 5.69
C PHE A 591 9.97 15.59 5.05
N ILE A 592 9.55 16.71 4.48
CA ILE A 592 8.32 16.74 3.67
C ILE A 592 8.63 16.16 2.29
N SER A 593 7.78 15.26 1.80
CA SER A 593 8.01 14.53 0.56
C SER A 593 8.20 15.47 -0.64
N ASN A 594 9.25 15.24 -1.43
CA ASN A 594 9.50 15.95 -2.69
C ASN A 594 8.49 15.59 -3.80
N GLU A 595 7.59 14.63 -3.57
CA GLU A 595 6.51 14.32 -4.53
C GLU A 595 5.40 15.38 -4.54
N ILE A 596 5.20 16.14 -3.45
CA ILE A 596 4.10 17.12 -3.35
C ILE A 596 4.53 18.52 -3.80
N ASN A 597 3.61 19.25 -4.43
CA ASN A 597 3.87 20.60 -4.94
C ASN A 597 3.76 21.69 -3.88
N LYS A 598 4.19 22.90 -4.24
CA LYS A 598 4.08 24.09 -3.37
C LYS A 598 2.67 24.38 -2.86
N GLY A 599 1.62 24.10 -3.65
CA GLY A 599 0.24 24.31 -3.21
C GLY A 599 -0.15 23.33 -2.10
N GLN A 600 0.28 22.08 -2.23
CA GLN A 600 0.06 21.02 -1.26
C GLN A 600 0.86 21.24 0.04
N ILE A 601 2.12 21.69 -0.07
CA ILE A 601 3.00 21.96 1.09
C ILE A 601 2.44 23.08 1.99
N ARG A 602 1.87 24.15 1.43
CA ARG A 602 1.36 25.33 2.18
C ARG A 602 0.35 25.01 3.27
N HIS A 603 -0.32 23.86 3.17
CA HIS A 603 -1.37 23.47 4.10
C HIS A 603 -0.88 22.53 5.21
N ILE A 604 0.37 22.05 5.14
CA ILE A 604 0.97 21.21 6.17
C ILE A 604 1.06 21.98 7.48
N ARG A 605 0.57 21.34 8.53
CA ARG A 605 0.55 21.84 9.90
C ARG A 605 1.60 21.14 10.73
N ARG A 606 2.50 21.96 11.26
CA ARG A 606 3.59 21.51 12.12
C ARG A 606 3.06 21.14 13.51
N PRO A 607 3.41 19.97 14.07
CA PRO A 607 3.23 19.67 15.49
C PRO A 607 4.07 20.56 16.42
N GLU A 608 3.79 20.56 17.71
CA GLU A 608 4.53 21.37 18.69
C GLU A 608 6.00 20.91 18.79
N ASN A 609 6.97 21.83 18.81
CA ASN A 609 8.41 21.51 18.93
C ASN A 609 8.94 20.50 17.88
N PHE A 610 8.37 20.51 16.67
CA PHE A 610 8.70 19.56 15.61
C PHE A 610 9.41 20.23 14.43
N LYS A 611 10.56 19.72 14.01
CA LYS A 611 11.33 20.28 12.89
C LYS A 611 10.80 19.81 11.54
N LEU A 612 10.68 20.74 10.58
CA LEU A 612 10.35 20.42 9.20
C LEU A 612 11.58 20.61 8.30
N PHE A 613 11.85 19.60 7.48
CA PHE A 613 12.98 19.56 6.57
C PHE A 613 12.48 19.50 5.12
N TYR A 614 13.22 20.11 4.19
CA TYR A 614 12.93 19.97 2.76
C TYR A 614 14.22 19.80 1.95
N SER A 615 14.22 18.79 1.07
CA SER A 615 15.35 18.54 0.18
C SER A 615 15.32 19.49 -1.00
N ILE A 616 16.38 20.28 -1.20
CA ILE A 616 16.49 21.25 -2.31
C ILE A 616 17.51 20.85 -3.37
N TYR A 617 18.36 19.85 -3.08
CA TYR A 617 19.32 19.29 -4.02
C TYR A 617 19.59 17.82 -3.73
N HIS A 618 19.37 16.93 -4.70
CA HIS A 618 19.68 15.51 -4.54
C HIS A 618 19.58 14.71 -5.86
N PRO A 619 20.23 13.53 -5.93
CA PRO A 619 19.92 12.53 -6.95
C PRO A 619 18.48 12.03 -6.80
N ILE A 620 17.74 11.98 -7.92
CA ILE A 620 16.35 11.55 -7.93
C ILE A 620 16.29 10.03 -8.06
N LEU A 621 16.14 9.34 -6.93
CA LEU A 621 15.91 7.90 -6.88
C LEU A 621 14.54 7.55 -7.48
N MET A 622 14.51 6.69 -8.50
CA MET A 622 13.27 6.25 -9.13
C MET A 622 12.81 4.87 -8.64
N MET A 623 13.74 3.95 -8.43
CA MET A 623 13.46 2.61 -7.92
C MET A 623 14.68 1.97 -7.28
N THR A 624 14.45 1.16 -6.25
CA THR A 624 15.44 0.28 -5.63
C THR A 624 14.93 -1.16 -5.70
N SER A 625 15.81 -2.10 -6.03
CA SER A 625 15.45 -3.50 -6.33
C SER A 625 16.29 -4.48 -5.52
N ARG A 626 15.70 -5.59 -5.08
CA ARG A 626 16.46 -6.68 -4.44
C ARG A 626 17.27 -7.49 -5.47
N GLN A 627 16.78 -7.56 -6.70
CA GLN A 627 17.33 -8.28 -7.83
C GLN A 627 18.20 -7.38 -8.72
N CYS A 628 19.12 -7.97 -9.46
CA CYS A 628 20.19 -7.27 -10.15
C CYS A 628 19.75 -6.83 -11.55
N PHE A 629 19.67 -5.52 -11.77
CA PHE A 629 19.41 -4.96 -13.11
C PHE A 629 20.50 -5.34 -14.13
N PHE A 630 21.75 -5.46 -13.69
CA PHE A 630 22.91 -5.69 -14.57
C PHE A 630 22.90 -7.05 -15.27
N GLN A 631 22.19 -8.05 -14.75
CA GLN A 631 22.08 -9.36 -15.43
C GLN A 631 21.35 -9.25 -16.77
N ARG A 632 20.40 -8.31 -16.89
CA ARG A 632 19.57 -8.12 -18.09
C ARG A 632 19.94 -6.89 -18.90
N THR A 633 20.81 -6.01 -18.39
CA THR A 633 21.27 -4.82 -19.11
C THR A 633 22.64 -5.03 -19.75
N VAL A 634 23.73 -4.93 -19.00
CA VAL A 634 25.11 -5.07 -19.51
C VAL A 634 25.68 -6.49 -19.38
N GLY A 635 24.95 -7.38 -18.73
CA GLY A 635 25.38 -8.73 -18.42
C GLY A 635 26.20 -8.86 -17.13
N CYS A 636 26.16 -10.05 -16.56
CA CYS A 636 26.97 -10.43 -15.41
C CYS A 636 27.23 -11.94 -15.44
N ASN A 637 28.48 -12.35 -15.22
CA ASN A 637 28.86 -13.77 -15.23
C ASN A 637 28.40 -14.52 -13.98
N LYS A 638 27.86 -13.82 -12.98
CA LYS A 638 27.34 -14.45 -11.76
C LYS A 638 25.93 -15.01 -12.01
N PRO A 639 25.69 -16.30 -11.71
CA PRO A 639 24.41 -16.94 -12.00
C PRO A 639 23.26 -16.38 -11.15
N SER A 640 23.56 -15.97 -9.91
CA SER A 640 22.62 -15.37 -8.97
C SER A 640 23.27 -14.22 -8.19
N ILE A 641 22.45 -13.46 -7.47
CA ILE A 641 22.95 -12.50 -6.47
C ILE A 641 23.45 -13.25 -5.25
N GLU A 642 24.72 -13.08 -4.96
CA GLU A 642 25.40 -13.62 -3.78
C GLU A 642 25.84 -12.49 -2.84
N ALA A 643 26.24 -12.81 -1.60
CA ALA A 643 26.67 -11.84 -0.61
C ALA A 643 27.80 -10.91 -1.12
N GLY A 644 28.70 -11.43 -1.97
CA GLY A 644 29.76 -10.63 -2.60
C GLY A 644 29.24 -9.55 -3.55
N CYS A 645 28.07 -9.72 -4.16
CA CYS A 645 27.44 -8.69 -5.01
C CYS A 645 27.04 -7.47 -4.20
N MET A 646 26.50 -7.65 -3.00
CA MET A 646 26.12 -6.52 -2.15
C MET A 646 27.35 -5.77 -1.64
N LEU A 647 28.38 -6.50 -1.18
CA LEU A 647 29.51 -5.90 -0.48
C LEU A 647 30.63 -5.36 -1.38
N LYS A 648 30.73 -5.80 -2.66
CA LYS A 648 31.88 -5.48 -3.52
C LYS A 648 31.53 -4.94 -4.90
N CYS A 649 30.31 -5.16 -5.40
CA CYS A 649 29.96 -4.79 -6.78
C CYS A 649 29.77 -3.28 -6.90
N GLU A 650 30.51 -2.67 -7.81
CA GLU A 650 30.36 -1.29 -8.28
C GLU A 650 30.18 -1.36 -9.79
N LYS A 651 28.93 -1.30 -10.23
CA LYS A 651 28.59 -1.28 -11.65
C LYS A 651 27.63 -0.13 -11.86
N ALA A 652 27.82 0.57 -12.97
CA ALA A 652 26.90 1.58 -13.45
C ALA A 652 26.70 1.38 -14.95
N THR A 653 25.50 1.68 -15.43
CA THR A 653 25.16 1.71 -16.86
C THR A 653 24.01 2.69 -17.08
N THR A 654 23.74 3.04 -18.33
CA THR A 654 22.53 3.75 -18.73
C THR A 654 21.63 2.80 -19.52
N ILE A 655 20.32 2.93 -19.35
CA ILE A 655 19.32 2.32 -20.23
C ILE A 655 18.41 3.40 -20.81
N THR A 656 18.05 3.26 -22.08
CA THR A 656 17.21 4.23 -22.79
C THR A 656 15.92 3.55 -23.24
N ASN A 657 14.77 4.12 -22.88
CA ASN A 657 13.50 3.59 -23.38
C ASN A 657 13.28 3.97 -24.85
N VAL A 658 12.35 3.30 -25.54
CA VAL A 658 12.04 3.62 -26.95
C VAL A 658 11.45 5.03 -27.18
N LYS A 659 11.20 5.79 -26.11
CA LYS A 659 10.75 7.20 -26.14
C LYS A 659 11.95 8.17 -26.05
N GLY A 660 13.18 7.67 -25.98
CA GLY A 660 14.41 8.47 -25.91
C GLY A 660 14.77 8.95 -24.50
N ILE A 661 14.10 8.46 -23.44
CA ILE A 661 14.39 8.84 -22.05
C ILE A 661 15.43 7.88 -21.48
N SER A 662 16.54 8.44 -21.01
CA SER A 662 17.65 7.72 -20.39
C SER A 662 17.53 7.64 -18.87
N PHE A 663 17.93 6.51 -18.31
CA PHE A 663 17.93 6.25 -16.87
C PHE A 663 19.27 5.69 -16.43
N ALA A 664 19.82 6.20 -15.33
CA ALA A 664 21.06 5.71 -14.75
C ALA A 664 20.76 4.51 -13.86
N VAL A 665 21.34 3.35 -14.19
CA VAL A 665 21.29 2.12 -13.39
C VAL A 665 22.59 2.03 -12.61
N ASP A 666 22.52 2.04 -11.29
CA ASP A 666 23.68 2.11 -10.40
C ASP A 666 23.62 1.02 -9.32
N LYS A 667 24.79 0.48 -8.97
CA LYS A 667 24.97 -0.47 -7.88
C LYS A 667 26.22 -0.07 -7.11
N GLN A 668 26.00 0.31 -5.86
CA GLN A 668 27.05 0.79 -4.96
C GLN A 668 27.53 -0.28 -4.01
N LYS A 669 28.76 -0.15 -3.47
CA LYS A 669 29.21 -0.99 -2.35
C LYS A 669 28.26 -0.84 -1.18
N GLY A 670 27.71 -1.96 -0.73
CA GLY A 670 26.75 -2.00 0.37
C GLY A 670 25.35 -1.48 0.00
N GLY A 671 25.08 -1.03 -1.22
CA GLY A 671 23.74 -0.62 -1.67
C GLY A 671 23.04 -1.72 -2.49
N TYR A 672 21.72 -1.70 -2.54
CA TYR A 672 20.93 -2.40 -3.55
C TYR A 672 21.11 -1.75 -4.93
N PRO A 673 20.86 -2.49 -6.02
CA PRO A 673 20.79 -1.89 -7.34
C PRO A 673 19.59 -0.94 -7.43
N SER A 674 19.84 0.25 -7.97
CA SER A 674 18.87 1.33 -8.07
C SER A 674 18.88 1.98 -9.44
N ILE A 675 17.75 2.60 -9.81
CA ILE A 675 17.65 3.45 -10.99
C ILE A 675 17.39 4.88 -10.55
N TYR A 676 18.12 5.81 -11.14
CA TYR A 676 18.04 7.25 -10.91
C TYR A 676 17.61 7.98 -12.18
N ASN A 677 16.96 9.13 -12.00
CA ASN A 677 16.70 10.06 -13.11
C ASN A 677 18.04 10.57 -13.67
N HIS A 678 18.08 10.83 -14.97
CA HIS A 678 19.20 11.51 -15.59
C HIS A 678 19.39 12.94 -15.07
N GLU A 679 18.34 13.63 -14.63
CA GLU A 679 18.40 14.96 -14.03
C GLU A 679 18.62 14.92 -12.51
N GLN A 680 19.38 15.89 -11.98
CA GLN A 680 19.46 16.14 -10.53
C GLN A 680 18.24 16.96 -10.09
N PHE A 681 17.75 16.73 -8.88
CA PHE A 681 16.80 17.67 -8.28
C PHE A 681 17.55 18.94 -7.89
N LEU A 682 17.07 20.11 -8.31
CA LEU A 682 17.54 21.40 -7.81
C LEU A 682 16.34 22.33 -7.68
N ASN A 683 16.07 22.84 -6.47
CA ASN A 683 14.93 23.71 -6.22
C ASN A 683 15.26 24.88 -5.29
N HIS A 684 15.76 25.96 -5.88
CA HIS A 684 15.99 27.21 -5.15
C HIS A 684 14.69 27.95 -4.80
N ASP A 685 13.61 27.76 -5.56
CA ASP A 685 12.32 28.43 -5.32
C ASP A 685 11.74 28.05 -3.95
N ALA A 686 11.94 26.80 -3.51
CA ALA A 686 11.48 26.35 -2.20
C ALA A 686 12.08 27.15 -1.03
N VAL A 687 13.31 27.65 -1.16
CA VAL A 687 13.93 28.50 -0.12
C VAL A 687 13.15 29.81 -0.01
N THR A 688 12.86 30.46 -1.12
CA THR A 688 12.07 31.70 -1.16
C THR A 688 10.63 31.48 -0.71
N ASP A 689 9.99 30.42 -1.19
CA ASP A 689 8.59 30.12 -0.93
C ASP A 689 8.33 29.69 0.52
N PHE A 690 9.30 29.03 1.17
CA PHE A 690 9.07 28.29 2.43
C PHE A 690 10.09 28.51 3.55
N SER A 691 10.93 29.54 3.50
CA SER A 691 11.80 29.93 4.63
C SER A 691 11.04 30.21 5.94
N GLY A 692 9.75 30.56 5.86
CA GLY A 692 8.87 30.71 7.03
C GLY A 692 8.29 29.39 7.56
N LEU A 693 8.33 28.32 6.76
CA LEU A 693 7.76 27.02 7.09
C LEU A 693 8.84 26.01 7.48
N PHE A 694 9.95 25.89 6.76
CA PHE A 694 11.00 24.91 7.05
C PHE A 694 12.04 25.41 8.05
N ASP A 695 12.50 24.51 8.92
CA ASP A 695 13.60 24.76 9.86
C ASP A 695 14.96 24.51 9.20
N GLU A 696 14.99 23.65 8.19
CA GLU A 696 16.22 23.18 7.56
C GLU A 696 16.01 22.82 6.08
N PHE A 697 16.91 23.31 5.24
CA PHE A 697 17.02 22.94 3.84
C PHE A 697 18.20 21.99 3.64
N PHE A 698 17.91 20.86 2.99
CA PHE A 698 18.83 19.74 2.89
C PHE A 698 19.41 19.60 1.49
N ILE A 699 20.71 19.28 1.42
CA ILE A 699 21.43 18.97 0.18
C ILE A 699 22.09 17.58 0.27
N ASP A 700 21.91 16.75 -0.74
CA ASP A 700 22.58 15.45 -0.87
C ASP A 700 23.82 15.62 -1.75
N LEU A 701 25.00 15.53 -1.13
CA LEU A 701 26.31 15.65 -1.80
C LEU A 701 26.92 14.30 -2.12
N THR A 702 26.13 13.23 -2.09
CA THR A 702 26.62 11.90 -2.41
C THR A 702 26.82 11.76 -3.93
N ASN A 703 27.86 11.03 -4.35
CA ASN A 703 28.14 10.79 -5.78
C ASN A 703 27.20 9.74 -6.41
N ILE A 704 26.04 9.52 -5.80
CA ILE A 704 25.11 8.43 -6.08
C ILE A 704 24.27 8.78 -7.29
N GLY A 705 24.09 7.84 -8.23
CA GLY A 705 23.30 8.10 -9.44
C GLY A 705 23.92 9.14 -10.37
N ALA A 706 25.16 9.59 -10.11
CA ALA A 706 25.90 10.49 -10.97
C ALA A 706 26.24 9.81 -12.32
N GLY A 707 26.36 8.47 -12.35
CA GLY A 707 26.67 7.74 -13.58
C GLY A 707 28.02 8.17 -14.15
N SER A 708 28.03 8.64 -15.41
CA SER A 708 29.22 9.18 -16.09
C SER A 708 29.38 10.70 -15.99
N LYS A 709 28.61 11.38 -15.13
CA LYS A 709 28.68 12.84 -14.97
C LYS A 709 29.98 13.27 -14.29
N GLU A 710 30.42 14.49 -14.58
CA GLU A 710 31.57 15.10 -13.89
C GLU A 710 31.29 15.26 -12.39
N VAL A 711 32.32 14.98 -11.59
CA VAL A 711 32.26 15.16 -10.13
C VAL A 711 32.28 16.65 -9.83
N GLN A 712 31.24 17.12 -9.15
CA GLN A 712 31.06 18.53 -8.79
C GLN A 712 32.01 18.94 -7.66
N ASP A 713 32.42 20.21 -7.64
CA ASP A 713 33.13 20.79 -6.50
C ASP A 713 32.15 20.98 -5.33
N LYS A 714 32.24 20.08 -4.34
CA LYS A 714 31.35 20.07 -3.18
C LYS A 714 31.54 21.29 -2.29
N VAL A 715 32.75 21.86 -2.21
CA VAL A 715 33.01 23.06 -1.40
C VAL A 715 32.32 24.27 -2.03
N GLU A 716 32.40 24.39 -3.35
CA GLU A 716 31.72 25.44 -4.09
C GLU A 716 30.19 25.31 -4.00
N LEU A 717 29.65 24.09 -4.13
CA LEU A 717 28.22 23.82 -3.93
C LEU A 717 27.75 24.22 -2.52
N ILE A 718 28.47 23.80 -1.48
CA ILE A 718 28.15 24.14 -0.07
C ILE A 718 28.06 25.66 0.09
N LYS A 719 29.05 26.39 -0.43
CA LYS A 719 29.07 27.85 -0.36
C LYS A 719 27.84 28.47 -1.03
N HIS A 720 27.52 28.05 -2.25
CA HIS A 720 26.41 28.65 -2.97
C HIS A 720 25.02 28.29 -2.41
N PHE A 721 24.86 27.12 -1.81
CA PHE A 721 23.63 26.79 -1.08
C PHE A 721 23.49 27.58 0.23
N GLN A 722 24.59 27.84 0.95
CA GLN A 722 24.57 28.75 2.10
C GLN A 722 24.20 30.18 1.67
N ASP A 723 24.87 30.69 0.64
CA ASP A 723 24.58 31.99 0.05
C ASP A 723 23.10 32.09 -0.37
N LEU A 724 22.52 31.03 -0.93
CA LEU A 724 21.10 30.96 -1.28
C LEU A 724 20.19 31.08 -0.05
N ILE A 725 20.48 30.34 1.03
CA ILE A 725 19.68 30.33 2.26
C ILE A 725 19.81 31.67 3.01
N ASP A 726 20.99 32.30 2.95
CA ASP A 726 21.25 33.61 3.54
C ASP A 726 20.71 34.78 2.70
N GLY A 727 20.21 34.51 1.48
CA GLY A 727 19.60 35.50 0.60
C GLY A 727 20.62 36.37 -0.15
N VAL A 728 21.81 35.83 -0.44
CA VAL A 728 22.86 36.50 -1.21
C VAL A 728 22.49 36.53 -2.69
N ASP A 729 22.52 37.72 -3.30
CA ASP A 729 22.23 37.95 -4.71
C ASP A 729 23.16 37.14 -5.64
N GLY A 730 22.59 36.55 -6.70
CA GLY A 730 23.34 35.79 -7.70
C GLY A 730 23.62 34.31 -7.36
N SER A 731 23.36 33.90 -6.12
CA SER A 731 23.52 32.50 -5.66
C SER A 731 22.73 31.50 -6.52
N GLN A 732 21.49 31.84 -6.90
CA GLN A 732 20.65 31.01 -7.78
C GLN A 732 21.33 30.74 -9.12
N GLN A 733 21.79 31.79 -9.81
CA GLN A 733 22.43 31.65 -11.13
C GLN A 733 23.74 30.85 -11.06
N ASN A 734 24.50 30.98 -9.97
CA ASN A 734 25.71 30.20 -9.76
C ASN A 734 25.40 28.71 -9.60
N LEU A 735 24.38 28.35 -8.78
CA LEU A 735 23.95 26.96 -8.64
C LEU A 735 23.43 26.38 -9.96
N GLU A 736 22.71 27.18 -10.75
CA GLU A 736 22.23 26.79 -12.07
C GLU A 736 23.36 26.55 -13.09
N GLN A 737 24.50 27.23 -12.94
CA GLN A 737 25.67 26.99 -13.79
C GLN A 737 26.44 25.75 -13.36
N LEU A 738 26.56 25.50 -12.05
CA LEU A 738 27.21 24.29 -11.53
C LEU A 738 26.40 23.03 -11.81
N VAL A 739 25.07 23.11 -11.69
CA VAL A 739 24.15 21.98 -11.90
C VAL A 739 23.39 22.16 -13.21
N GLU A 740 24.08 21.98 -14.34
CA GLU A 740 23.50 22.18 -15.68
C GLU A 740 22.30 21.26 -15.96
N VAL A 741 22.38 19.98 -15.56
CA VAL A 741 21.34 18.97 -15.82
C VAL A 741 20.48 18.76 -14.58
N ARG A 742 19.39 19.53 -14.51
CA ARG A 742 18.54 19.68 -13.31
C ARG A 742 17.05 19.74 -13.62
N THR A 743 16.23 19.41 -12.62
CA THR A 743 14.77 19.55 -12.66
C THR A 743 14.19 19.91 -11.29
N ASN A 744 13.08 20.64 -11.29
CA ASN A 744 12.19 20.83 -10.13
C ASN A 744 10.73 20.47 -10.47
N ALA A 745 10.52 19.67 -11.52
CA ALA A 745 9.19 19.43 -12.08
C ALA A 745 8.18 18.90 -11.05
N GLN A 746 8.59 18.02 -10.13
CA GLN A 746 7.72 17.51 -9.06
C GLN A 746 7.21 18.60 -8.11
N TYR A 747 8.04 19.60 -7.80
CA TYR A 747 7.63 20.72 -6.95
C TYR A 747 6.55 21.61 -7.60
N VAL A 748 6.54 21.65 -8.93
CA VAL A 748 5.54 22.40 -9.71
C VAL A 748 4.27 21.56 -9.92
N GLN A 749 4.42 20.30 -10.32
CA GLN A 749 3.31 19.41 -10.68
C GLN A 749 2.62 18.84 -9.45
N GLY A 750 3.37 18.27 -8.51
CA GLY A 750 2.87 17.59 -7.33
C GLY A 750 2.19 16.26 -7.64
N LEU A 751 1.47 15.74 -6.64
CA LEU A 751 0.68 14.51 -6.74
C LEU A 751 -0.75 14.75 -7.22
#